data_AF-A0A6G0UJ19-F1
#
_entry.id   AF-A0A6G0UJ19-F1
#
_cell.length_a   1.000
_cell.length_b   1.000
_cell.length_c   1.000
_cell.angle_alpha   90.00
_cell.angle_beta   90.00
_cell.angle_gamma   90.00
#
_symmetry.space_group_name_H-M   'P 1'
#
loop_
_entity.id
_entity.type
_entity.pdbx_description
1 polymer ?
#
loop_
_entity_poly.entity_id
_entity_poly.type
_entity_poly.pdbx_seq_one_letter_code
_entity_poly.pdbx_strand_id
1 'polypeptide(L)'
;MKSKCAGGFSTVVFEIDSESSIDYHGRFLKLKSLNSPYLAQYVEFTRLACDPYKVALTCEHPKGTPLSLIFSELTNDQKRDIGFHLLSAMDVLHKSGIPVGYLSPQNVIVDRIGKSCFIRLIHYGTFYLLGESAFTNVFNIFTLTPENIMKVPGTQKQKDLFSLGILLRSIQMGFDLHADYSLSRYCQTISSVLLEAPEPWKDFTLGDHLDILFPMKLIYGQADIPEMDPVLEKVVRFLLTLDPMERPEIGHLISFFDEKPYVPPVSEEFPPEIQLHLWKLCGKSIERNLLDSKFIYVSSSLVMMVHGYISRYLKHYGIDQSHAKKDYRIFVQPDKNFQSSKSEAKEYLAQKNMNRYRSGCSEMDTNQRNAISSNRFLRFVALYDDKSKAKKLLRSDIPNSVRCLLWSQKLTMKNTASYLFNVCNNPLAVSCKHQLSLDLPRCHQYDEAMTLPSIQAKITLIIEKILAVNPEFSAYWQGLDSLVAPFALLYANNVEDGFTAAFQLVDKFTPDYFTRHSSHALEESLKLFSKLIFFHHCNLANFLRENGLSPSTFAVPWLLTCYAHVFPFSKLFNIFDEMLNRASFYPLCIGLAILELSSTELMDALRGDEAFKILGNVSDLDVSVLLKTSDKIYESIPCSCFFRKHAEKHWEMSEFKLQYSFEELENLLVPKIAPEDYYSYFLKNEAILVVSGGNSADPRIISVEKTPSEVDEKTLKQANLDGKLIGVIGDDHMKVINLANILAEKSINKVCVLDSTWVLFQFNHDL
;
A
#
# COMPACT_ATOMS: atom_id res chain seq x y z
N MET A 1 -3.34 38.06 8.47
CA MET A 1 -3.46 38.41 7.04
C MET A 1 -4.70 37.72 6.48
N LYS A 2 -5.85 38.40 6.42
CA LYS A 2 -7.10 37.85 5.82
C LYS A 2 -6.90 37.81 4.30
N SER A 3 -6.47 36.68 3.75
CA SER A 3 -6.07 36.60 2.33
C SER A 3 -7.30 36.62 1.42
N LYS A 4 -7.43 37.66 0.60
CA LYS A 4 -8.28 37.66 -0.59
C LYS A 4 -7.88 36.48 -1.47
N CYS A 5 -8.79 35.55 -1.76
CA CYS A 5 -8.50 34.44 -2.66
C CYS A 5 -8.50 34.95 -4.12
N ALA A 6 -7.44 34.64 -4.86
CA ALA A 6 -7.22 35.13 -6.23
C ALA A 6 -8.11 34.45 -7.30
N GLY A 7 -9.05 33.60 -6.89
CA GLY A 7 -9.86 32.73 -7.77
C GLY A 7 -9.14 31.40 -8.04
N GLY A 8 -9.87 30.38 -8.49
CA GLY A 8 -9.30 29.07 -8.78
C GLY A 8 -10.30 27.92 -8.68
N PHE A 9 -9.92 26.82 -8.04
CA PHE A 9 -10.80 25.68 -7.79
C PHE A 9 -10.84 25.33 -6.30
N SER A 10 -12.03 24.97 -5.82
CA SER A 10 -12.25 24.45 -4.48
C SER A 10 -12.66 22.99 -4.59
N THR A 11 -12.08 22.14 -3.75
CA THR A 11 -12.35 20.70 -3.75
C THR A 11 -12.75 20.27 -2.35
N VAL A 12 -13.78 19.44 -2.28
CA VAL A 12 -14.17 18.74 -1.05
C VAL A 12 -14.06 17.24 -1.29
N VAL A 13 -13.53 16.54 -0.30
CA VAL A 13 -13.32 15.10 -0.35
C VAL A 13 -14.29 14.42 0.60
N PHE A 14 -14.95 13.35 0.12
CA PHE A 14 -15.94 12.61 0.90
C PHE A 14 -15.77 11.12 0.72
N GLU A 15 -16.20 10.35 1.72
CA GLU A 15 -16.30 8.90 1.65
C GLU A 15 -17.64 8.46 1.03
N ILE A 16 -17.58 7.51 0.09
CA ILE A 16 -18.72 6.91 -0.60
C ILE A 16 -18.73 5.39 -0.42
N ASP A 17 -19.94 4.83 -0.30
CA ASP A 17 -20.15 3.39 -0.28
C ASP A 17 -19.91 2.80 -1.69
N SER A 18 -19.19 1.66 -1.76
CA SER A 18 -18.69 1.10 -3.02
C SER A 18 -19.75 0.64 -4.04
N GLU A 19 -21.03 0.62 -3.68
CA GLU A 19 -22.11 -0.04 -4.44
C GLU A 19 -23.00 0.91 -5.28
N SER A 20 -22.84 2.23 -5.20
CA SER A 20 -23.76 3.20 -5.85
C SER A 20 -23.09 4.25 -6.77
N SER A 21 -21.97 3.92 -7.41
CA SER A 21 -21.24 4.87 -8.28
C SER A 21 -22.08 5.47 -9.43
N ILE A 22 -23.07 4.73 -9.93
CA ILE A 22 -23.95 5.15 -11.03
C ILE A 22 -24.91 6.28 -10.59
N ASP A 23 -25.42 6.23 -9.36
CA ASP A 23 -26.39 7.23 -8.84
C ASP A 23 -25.68 8.58 -8.58
N TYR A 24 -24.48 8.55 -8.01
CA TYR A 24 -23.69 9.78 -7.79
C TYR A 24 -23.31 10.47 -9.10
N HIS A 25 -22.98 9.71 -10.14
CA HIS A 25 -22.62 10.28 -11.44
C HIS A 25 -23.83 10.99 -12.09
N GLY A 26 -25.02 10.39 -12.05
CA GLY A 26 -26.24 11.02 -12.56
C GLY A 26 -26.58 12.33 -11.85
N ARG A 27 -26.49 12.36 -10.52
CA ARG A 27 -26.70 13.57 -9.71
C ARG A 27 -25.64 14.64 -9.98
N PHE A 28 -24.38 14.24 -10.17
CA PHE A 28 -23.30 15.15 -10.53
C PHE A 28 -23.53 15.81 -11.89
N LEU A 29 -23.97 15.04 -12.91
CA LEU A 29 -24.29 15.61 -14.22
C LEU A 29 -25.39 16.68 -14.13
N LYS A 30 -26.37 16.49 -13.24
CA LYS A 30 -27.39 17.51 -12.97
C LYS A 30 -26.80 18.77 -12.35
N LEU A 31 -25.93 18.65 -11.34
CA LEU A 31 -25.21 19.79 -10.76
C LEU A 31 -24.35 20.52 -11.79
N LYS A 32 -23.67 19.77 -12.66
CA LYS A 32 -22.85 20.30 -13.74
C LYS A 32 -23.69 21.05 -14.79
N SER A 33 -24.95 20.68 -14.99
CA SER A 33 -25.85 21.36 -15.93
C SER A 33 -26.42 22.69 -15.41
N LEU A 34 -26.27 23.00 -14.11
CA LEU A 34 -26.76 24.26 -13.56
C LEU A 34 -25.92 25.43 -14.04
N ASN A 35 -26.58 26.42 -14.63
CA ASN A 35 -25.95 27.69 -14.99
C ASN A 35 -26.68 28.82 -14.28
N SER A 36 -25.99 29.47 -13.33
CA SER A 36 -26.53 30.60 -12.57
C SER A 36 -25.39 31.51 -12.15
N PRO A 37 -25.56 32.85 -12.23
CA PRO A 37 -24.53 33.78 -11.78
C PRO A 37 -24.24 33.65 -10.28
N TYR A 38 -25.23 33.21 -9.48
CA TYR A 38 -25.13 33.11 -8.02
C TYR A 38 -24.53 31.78 -7.53
N LEU A 39 -24.22 30.85 -8.42
CA LEU A 39 -23.74 29.51 -8.09
C LEU A 39 -22.36 29.30 -8.72
N ALA A 40 -21.42 28.72 -7.96
CA ALA A 40 -20.17 28.25 -8.54
C ALA A 40 -20.42 27.04 -9.44
N GLN A 41 -19.75 26.99 -10.58
CA GLN A 41 -19.87 25.88 -11.52
C GLN A 41 -19.20 24.63 -10.96
N TYR A 42 -19.91 23.50 -10.95
CA TYR A 42 -19.29 22.19 -10.69
C TYR A 42 -18.54 21.74 -11.94
N VAL A 43 -17.30 21.28 -11.74
CA VAL A 43 -16.35 21.06 -12.84
C VAL A 43 -16.00 19.58 -12.97
N GLU A 44 -15.66 18.96 -11.85
CA GLU A 44 -15.15 17.59 -11.83
C GLU A 44 -15.65 16.82 -10.60
N PHE A 45 -15.93 15.54 -10.80
CA PHE A 45 -16.20 14.57 -9.76
C PHE A 45 -15.35 13.32 -10.04
N THR A 46 -14.33 13.11 -9.22
CA THR A 46 -13.28 12.12 -9.49
C THR A 46 -13.01 11.28 -8.26
N ARG A 47 -12.89 9.97 -8.48
CA ARG A 47 -12.48 9.01 -7.45
C ARG A 47 -10.96 9.13 -7.24
N LEU A 48 -10.52 9.25 -5.99
CA LEU A 48 -9.10 9.40 -5.69
C LEU A 48 -8.38 8.07 -5.92
N ALA A 49 -7.21 8.10 -6.58
CA ALA A 49 -6.44 6.87 -6.84
C ALA A 49 -5.86 6.30 -5.54
N CYS A 50 -5.52 7.16 -4.58
CA CYS A 50 -5.00 6.81 -3.27
C CYS A 50 -6.06 6.26 -2.31
N ASP A 51 -7.36 6.42 -2.60
CA ASP A 51 -8.47 5.90 -1.80
C ASP A 51 -9.76 5.76 -2.64
N PRO A 52 -10.16 4.54 -3.08
CA PRO A 52 -11.34 4.33 -3.89
C PRO A 52 -12.62 4.47 -3.07
N TYR A 53 -12.56 4.60 -1.74
CA TYR A 53 -13.74 4.97 -0.97
C TYR A 53 -13.90 6.48 -0.90
N LYS A 54 -12.92 7.27 -1.38
CA LYS A 54 -13.01 8.73 -1.42
C LYS A 54 -13.20 9.28 -2.82
N VAL A 55 -14.07 10.29 -2.90
CA VAL A 55 -14.31 11.08 -4.10
C VAL A 55 -14.00 12.53 -3.81
N ALA A 56 -13.34 13.17 -4.77
CA ALA A 56 -13.13 14.60 -4.82
C ALA A 56 -14.22 15.23 -5.70
N LEU A 57 -14.99 16.13 -5.11
CA LEU A 57 -15.93 17.00 -5.80
C LEU A 57 -15.31 18.39 -5.92
N THR A 58 -15.12 18.84 -7.16
CA THR A 58 -14.44 20.09 -7.47
C THR A 58 -15.39 21.07 -8.14
N CYS A 59 -15.48 22.27 -7.59
CA CYS A 59 -16.17 23.40 -8.19
C CYS A 59 -15.21 24.57 -8.41
N GLU A 60 -15.63 25.52 -9.23
CA GLU A 60 -15.00 26.83 -9.32
C GLU A 60 -14.91 27.46 -7.92
N HIS A 61 -13.77 28.10 -7.62
CA HIS A 61 -13.64 29.00 -6.49
C HIS A 61 -13.69 30.45 -7.01
N PRO A 62 -14.79 31.17 -6.76
CA PRO A 62 -14.92 32.58 -7.13
C PRO A 62 -13.86 33.43 -6.43
N LYS A 63 -13.45 34.54 -7.06
CA LYS A 63 -12.66 35.58 -6.39
C LYS A 63 -13.51 36.22 -5.30
N GLY A 64 -12.93 36.44 -4.12
CA GLY A 64 -13.66 37.05 -3.01
C GLY A 64 -13.20 36.52 -1.66
N THR A 65 -14.02 36.81 -0.65
CA THR A 65 -13.77 36.42 0.74
C THR A 65 -14.97 35.64 1.28
N PRO A 66 -14.76 34.51 1.98
CA PRO A 66 -15.84 33.82 2.68
C PRO A 66 -16.58 34.75 3.66
N LEU A 67 -17.91 34.67 3.70
CA LEU A 67 -18.76 35.48 4.56
C LEU A 67 -18.38 35.37 6.05
N SER A 68 -17.97 34.17 6.48
CA SER A 68 -17.50 33.90 7.86
C SER A 68 -16.38 34.82 8.35
N LEU A 69 -15.61 35.45 7.46
CA LEU A 69 -14.48 36.31 7.82
C LEU A 69 -14.82 37.80 7.85
N ILE A 70 -15.99 38.20 7.36
CA ILE A 70 -16.34 39.59 7.07
C ILE A 70 -17.69 40.04 7.64
N PHE A 71 -18.37 39.21 8.43
CA PHE A 71 -19.66 39.52 9.06
C PHE A 71 -19.73 40.91 9.69
N SER A 72 -18.75 41.27 10.51
CA SER A 72 -18.70 42.55 11.24
C SER A 72 -18.34 43.76 10.38
N GLU A 73 -17.94 43.55 9.12
CA GLU A 73 -17.43 44.59 8.22
C GLU A 73 -18.45 45.00 7.15
N LEU A 74 -19.65 44.40 7.13
CA LEU A 74 -20.66 44.62 6.11
C LEU A 74 -21.57 45.81 6.42
N THR A 75 -21.82 46.66 5.42
CA THR A 75 -22.82 47.74 5.50
C THR A 75 -24.24 47.18 5.35
N ASN A 76 -25.27 47.94 5.74
CA ASN A 76 -26.66 47.50 5.59
C ASN A 76 -27.05 47.27 4.12
N ASP A 77 -26.55 48.09 3.19
CA ASP A 77 -26.76 47.87 1.75
C ASP A 77 -26.11 46.55 1.28
N GLN A 78 -24.90 46.25 1.74
CA GLN A 78 -24.22 44.99 1.41
C GLN A 78 -24.92 43.77 2.02
N LYS A 79 -25.43 43.89 3.24
CA LYS A 79 -26.25 42.84 3.86
C LYS A 79 -27.51 42.58 3.03
N ARG A 80 -28.18 43.64 2.56
CA ARG A 80 -29.37 43.56 1.70
C ARG A 80 -29.03 42.87 0.37
N ASP A 81 -27.94 43.26 -0.28
CA ASP A 81 -27.43 42.64 -1.52
C ASP A 81 -27.22 41.12 -1.33
N ILE A 82 -26.50 40.73 -0.26
CA ILE A 82 -26.24 39.31 0.07
C ILE A 82 -27.55 38.56 0.28
N GLY A 83 -28.51 39.14 1.01
CA GLY A 83 -29.80 38.50 1.26
C GLY A 83 -30.58 38.21 -0.01
N PHE A 84 -30.65 39.19 -0.92
CA PHE A 84 -31.27 39.01 -2.22
C PHE A 84 -30.57 37.94 -3.08
N HIS A 85 -29.23 37.96 -3.13
CA HIS A 85 -28.49 36.98 -3.93
C HIS A 85 -28.58 35.57 -3.37
N LEU A 86 -28.60 35.41 -2.04
CA LEU A 86 -28.81 34.11 -1.40
C LEU A 86 -30.21 33.56 -1.70
N LEU A 87 -31.26 34.38 -1.60
CA LEU A 87 -32.61 33.99 -2.02
C LEU A 87 -32.62 33.58 -3.49
N SER A 88 -32.00 34.36 -4.38
CA SER A 88 -31.93 34.06 -5.81
C SER A 88 -31.18 32.74 -6.10
N ALA A 89 -30.10 32.47 -5.38
CA ALA A 89 -29.36 31.21 -5.48
C ALA A 89 -30.22 30.02 -5.03
N MET A 90 -30.92 30.17 -3.90
CA MET A 90 -31.81 29.15 -3.33
C MET A 90 -33.01 28.86 -4.24
N ASP A 91 -33.59 29.89 -4.87
CA ASP A 91 -34.71 29.74 -5.82
C ASP A 91 -34.31 28.87 -7.03
N VAL A 92 -33.13 29.13 -7.60
CA VAL A 92 -32.60 28.33 -8.72
C VAL A 92 -32.42 26.86 -8.30
N LEU A 93 -31.85 26.61 -7.12
CA LEU A 93 -31.61 25.26 -6.62
C LEU A 93 -32.91 24.52 -6.35
N HIS A 94 -33.86 25.16 -5.66
CA HIS A 94 -35.15 24.56 -5.31
C HIS A 94 -36.02 24.29 -6.55
N LYS A 95 -36.06 25.20 -7.53
CA LYS A 95 -36.74 24.98 -8.83
C LYS A 95 -36.10 23.85 -9.63
N SER A 96 -34.79 23.70 -9.53
CA SER A 96 -34.05 22.58 -10.13
C SER A 96 -34.21 21.26 -9.36
N GLY A 97 -34.92 21.26 -8.22
CA GLY A 97 -35.12 20.08 -7.38
C GLY A 97 -33.86 19.63 -6.65
N ILE A 98 -32.98 20.58 -6.30
CA ILE A 98 -31.70 20.34 -5.62
C ILE A 98 -31.79 20.97 -4.22
N PRO A 99 -31.95 20.16 -3.16
CA PRO A 99 -31.86 20.64 -1.79
C PRO A 99 -30.41 20.97 -1.42
N VAL A 100 -30.22 21.99 -0.60
CA VAL A 100 -28.89 22.44 -0.13
C VAL A 100 -28.45 21.65 1.10
N GLY A 101 -29.38 21.41 2.05
CA GLY A 101 -29.16 20.62 3.25
C GLY A 101 -28.27 21.27 4.31
N TYR A 102 -27.10 21.75 3.90
CA TYR A 102 -26.12 22.40 4.75
C TYR A 102 -25.67 23.71 4.10
N LEU A 103 -26.17 24.84 4.62
CA LEU A 103 -25.80 26.18 4.21
C LEU A 103 -25.02 26.86 5.33
N SER A 104 -23.70 26.96 5.19
CA SER A 104 -22.82 27.62 6.15
C SER A 104 -22.31 28.95 5.59
N PRO A 105 -21.95 29.94 6.45
CA PRO A 105 -21.29 31.16 6.00
C PRO A 105 -20.00 30.92 5.18
N GLN A 106 -19.33 29.78 5.38
CA GLN A 106 -18.14 29.43 4.60
C GLN A 106 -18.47 29.07 3.13
N ASN A 107 -19.71 28.69 2.84
CA ASN A 107 -20.18 28.40 1.48
C ASN A 107 -20.47 29.67 0.67
N VAL A 108 -20.53 30.84 1.32
CA VAL A 108 -20.89 32.11 0.69
C VAL A 108 -19.61 32.90 0.41
N ILE A 109 -19.19 32.95 -0.85
CA ILE A 109 -18.05 33.76 -1.26
C ILE A 109 -18.56 35.14 -1.68
N VAL A 110 -18.10 36.18 -1.00
CA VAL A 110 -18.51 37.56 -1.20
C VAL A 110 -17.42 38.31 -1.97
N ASP A 111 -17.78 38.84 -3.13
CA ASP A 111 -16.96 39.78 -3.90
C ASP A 111 -17.46 41.21 -3.65
N ARG A 112 -16.59 42.07 -3.11
CA ARG A 112 -16.92 43.47 -2.80
C ARG A 112 -16.58 44.33 -4.00
N ILE A 113 -17.60 44.93 -4.61
CA ILE A 113 -17.49 45.79 -5.79
C ILE A 113 -17.91 47.20 -5.41
N GLY A 114 -16.95 47.99 -4.94
CA GLY A 114 -17.21 49.35 -4.45
C GLY A 114 -18.12 49.33 -3.20
N LYS A 115 -19.30 49.93 -3.30
CA LYS A 115 -20.31 49.96 -2.21
C LYS A 115 -21.22 48.72 -2.20
N SER A 116 -21.40 48.06 -3.34
CA SER A 116 -22.21 46.85 -3.46
C SER A 116 -21.36 45.59 -3.27
N CYS A 117 -22.03 44.47 -3.11
CA CYS A 117 -21.36 43.18 -3.11
C CYS A 117 -22.13 42.15 -3.94
N PHE A 118 -21.42 41.11 -4.36
CA PHE A 118 -21.98 40.02 -5.13
C PHE A 118 -21.54 38.70 -4.52
N ILE A 119 -22.45 37.73 -4.41
CA ILE A 119 -22.12 36.42 -3.84
C ILE A 119 -22.17 35.33 -4.89
N ARG A 120 -21.35 34.31 -4.65
CA ARG A 120 -21.54 33.00 -5.27
C ARG A 120 -21.46 31.90 -4.21
N LEU A 121 -22.39 30.95 -4.30
CA LEU A 121 -22.39 29.78 -3.44
C LEU A 121 -21.40 28.72 -3.96
N ILE A 122 -20.56 28.22 -3.07
CA ILE A 122 -19.67 27.07 -3.30
C ILE A 122 -20.16 25.86 -2.49
N HIS A 123 -19.92 24.66 -3.01
CA HIS A 123 -20.25 23.38 -2.35
C HIS A 123 -21.73 23.16 -1.99
N TYR A 124 -22.65 23.89 -2.64
CA TYR A 124 -24.10 23.83 -2.39
C TYR A 124 -24.74 22.48 -2.77
N GLY A 125 -24.13 21.73 -3.69
CA GLY A 125 -24.64 20.45 -4.19
C GLY A 125 -24.22 19.24 -3.35
N THR A 126 -23.48 19.44 -2.26
CA THR A 126 -22.90 18.34 -1.50
C THR A 126 -23.96 17.45 -0.85
N PHE A 127 -24.98 18.06 -0.24
CA PHE A 127 -26.11 17.30 0.34
C PHE A 127 -26.89 16.53 -0.73
N TYR A 128 -27.16 17.17 -1.87
CA TYR A 128 -27.85 16.52 -2.99
C TYR A 128 -27.10 15.29 -3.50
N LEU A 129 -25.77 15.35 -3.57
CA LEU A 129 -24.95 14.22 -3.95
C LEU A 129 -24.96 13.11 -2.89
N LEU A 130 -24.70 13.44 -1.62
CA LEU A 130 -24.41 12.43 -0.60
C LEU A 130 -25.64 11.93 0.17
N GLY A 131 -26.73 12.71 0.20
CA GLY A 131 -27.94 12.41 0.94
C GLY A 131 -27.84 12.67 2.45
N GLU A 132 -28.97 12.52 3.14
CA GLU A 132 -29.13 12.86 4.56
C GLU A 132 -28.23 12.03 5.50
N SER A 133 -27.98 10.75 5.17
CA SER A 133 -27.10 9.84 5.93
C SER A 133 -25.64 10.27 6.00
N ALA A 134 -25.20 11.17 5.13
CA ALA A 134 -23.84 11.72 5.18
C ALA A 134 -23.70 12.89 6.16
N PHE A 135 -24.80 13.48 6.60
CA PHE A 135 -24.84 14.69 7.42
C PHE A 135 -25.45 14.46 8.82
N THR A 136 -25.84 13.23 9.17
CA THR A 136 -26.46 12.85 10.46
C THR A 136 -25.62 13.20 11.70
N ASN A 137 -24.30 13.36 11.57
CA ASN A 137 -23.40 13.73 12.67
C ASN A 137 -22.91 15.18 12.62
N VAL A 138 -23.32 15.97 11.62
CA VAL A 138 -22.99 17.40 11.55
C VAL A 138 -24.01 18.16 12.39
N PHE A 139 -23.85 18.10 13.72
CA PHE A 139 -24.67 18.87 14.65
C PHE A 139 -24.23 20.34 14.61
N ASN A 140 -24.93 21.14 13.79
CA ASN A 140 -24.70 22.57 13.65
C ASN A 140 -26.02 23.34 13.84
N ILE A 141 -25.94 24.55 14.38
CA ILE A 141 -27.03 25.54 14.42
C ILE A 141 -27.80 25.63 13.09
N PHE A 142 -27.13 25.60 11.94
CA PHE A 142 -27.78 25.66 10.63
C PHE A 142 -28.52 24.38 10.20
N THR A 143 -28.35 23.26 10.91
CA THR A 143 -29.00 21.97 10.62
C THR A 143 -30.10 21.61 11.63
N LEU A 144 -30.19 22.36 12.72
CA LEU A 144 -31.10 22.14 13.84
C LEU A 144 -32.40 22.93 13.65
N THR A 145 -33.18 22.53 12.65
CA THR A 145 -34.49 23.11 12.41
C THR A 145 -35.53 22.55 13.40
N PRO A 146 -36.64 23.26 13.65
CA PRO A 146 -37.72 22.77 14.52
C PRO A 146 -38.21 21.37 14.17
N GLU A 147 -38.26 21.04 12.88
CA GLU A 147 -38.70 19.73 12.38
C GLU A 147 -37.73 18.62 12.75
N ASN A 148 -36.42 18.91 12.73
CA ASN A 148 -35.40 17.95 13.13
C ASN A 148 -35.39 17.74 14.65
N ILE A 149 -35.65 18.79 15.44
CA ILE A 149 -35.68 18.73 16.92
C ILE A 149 -36.92 17.98 17.41
N MET A 150 -38.09 18.35 16.88
CA MET A 150 -39.39 17.80 17.32
C MET A 150 -39.77 16.52 16.57
N LYS A 151 -39.00 16.14 15.56
CA LYS A 151 -39.25 14.99 14.69
C LYS A 151 -40.60 15.06 13.97
N VAL A 152 -41.04 16.27 13.61
CA VAL A 152 -42.27 16.48 12.83
C VAL A 152 -42.00 16.41 11.33
N PRO A 153 -43.00 16.07 10.49
CA PRO A 153 -42.81 15.96 9.04
C PRO A 153 -42.44 17.32 8.42
N GLY A 154 -41.42 17.34 7.56
CA GLY A 154 -41.03 18.53 6.81
C GLY A 154 -40.14 18.16 5.62
N THR A 155 -40.37 18.82 4.47
CA THR A 155 -39.54 18.62 3.28
C THR A 155 -38.15 19.25 3.48
N GLN A 156 -37.13 18.71 2.81
CA GLN A 156 -35.78 19.28 2.92
C GLN A 156 -35.72 20.75 2.44
N LYS A 157 -36.55 21.12 1.46
CA LYS A 157 -36.66 22.52 1.02
C LYS A 157 -37.11 23.45 2.15
N GLN A 158 -38.10 23.03 2.94
CA GLN A 158 -38.58 23.81 4.09
C GLN A 158 -37.51 23.94 5.17
N LYS A 159 -36.73 22.88 5.41
CA LYS A 159 -35.58 22.91 6.32
C LYS A 159 -34.53 23.91 5.82
N ASP A 160 -34.19 23.88 4.53
CA ASP A 160 -33.23 24.81 3.93
C ASP A 160 -33.67 26.29 4.06
N LEU A 161 -34.99 26.57 3.95
CA LEU A 161 -35.53 27.92 4.16
C LEU A 161 -35.32 28.40 5.59
N PHE A 162 -35.55 27.54 6.59
CA PHE A 162 -35.29 27.88 7.98
C PHE A 162 -33.80 28.14 8.23
N SER A 163 -32.93 27.27 7.71
CA SER A 163 -31.47 27.46 7.77
C SER A 163 -31.02 28.78 7.14
N LEU A 164 -31.62 29.16 6.01
CA LEU A 164 -31.39 30.47 5.38
C LEU A 164 -31.82 31.61 6.31
N GLY A 165 -32.95 31.49 7.00
CA GLY A 165 -33.41 32.48 7.99
C GLY A 165 -32.40 32.70 9.11
N ILE A 166 -31.81 31.64 9.64
CA ILE A 166 -30.76 31.72 10.68
C ILE A 166 -29.48 32.38 10.14
N LEU A 167 -29.08 32.07 8.90
CA LEU A 167 -27.93 32.70 8.25
C LEU A 167 -28.17 34.20 7.99
N LEU A 168 -29.34 34.56 7.46
CA LEU A 168 -29.70 35.96 7.23
C LEU A 168 -29.78 36.75 8.54
N ARG A 169 -30.27 36.12 9.63
CA ARG A 169 -30.22 36.75 10.96
C ARG A 169 -28.79 36.99 11.43
N SER A 170 -27.90 36.02 11.23
CA SER A 170 -26.45 36.18 11.49
C SER A 170 -25.87 37.36 10.70
N ILE A 171 -26.24 37.51 9.43
CA ILE A 171 -25.80 38.60 8.54
C ILE A 171 -26.32 39.96 9.03
N GLN A 172 -27.60 40.06 9.39
CA GLN A 172 -28.20 41.28 9.94
C GLN A 172 -27.43 41.77 11.16
N MET A 173 -27.15 40.85 12.10
CA MET A 173 -26.36 41.11 13.29
C MET A 173 -24.89 41.44 12.94
N GLY A 174 -24.36 40.89 11.85
CA GLY A 174 -22.94 41.02 11.54
C GLY A 174 -22.08 40.19 12.49
N PHE A 175 -22.61 39.04 12.91
CA PHE A 175 -21.99 38.11 13.85
C PHE A 175 -22.21 36.67 13.37
N ASP A 176 -21.18 35.82 13.48
CA ASP A 176 -21.31 34.42 13.07
C ASP A 176 -21.90 33.61 14.24
N LEU A 177 -23.23 33.44 14.22
CA LEU A 177 -23.95 32.70 15.26
C LEU A 177 -23.39 31.29 15.48
N HIS A 178 -22.84 30.64 14.45
CA HIS A 178 -22.26 29.31 14.62
C HIS A 178 -20.91 29.31 15.32
N ALA A 179 -20.04 30.27 14.98
CA ALA A 179 -18.72 30.36 15.60
C ALA A 179 -18.80 30.82 17.06
N ASP A 180 -19.76 31.70 17.34
CA ASP A 180 -19.71 32.52 18.54
C ASP A 180 -20.90 32.27 19.52
N TYR A 181 -21.95 31.53 19.11
CA TYR A 181 -23.06 31.11 19.98
C TYR A 181 -22.98 29.60 20.30
N SER A 182 -23.10 29.25 21.59
CA SER A 182 -23.03 27.85 22.03
C SER A 182 -24.20 27.04 21.49
N LEU A 183 -23.90 25.90 20.86
CA LEU A 183 -24.89 24.95 20.35
C LEU A 183 -25.85 24.45 21.45
N SER A 184 -25.34 24.19 22.66
CA SER A 184 -26.16 23.78 23.80
C SER A 184 -27.19 24.85 24.16
N ARG A 185 -26.75 26.11 24.16
CA ARG A 185 -27.62 27.26 24.44
C ARG A 185 -28.65 27.46 23.32
N TYR A 186 -28.25 27.30 22.07
CA TYR A 186 -29.16 27.34 20.92
C TYR A 186 -30.25 26.28 21.05
N CYS A 187 -29.89 25.02 21.33
CA CYS A 187 -30.85 23.93 21.53
C CYS A 187 -31.81 24.21 22.69
N GLN A 188 -31.30 24.69 23.83
CA GLN A 188 -32.13 25.04 24.99
C GLN A 188 -33.13 26.15 24.65
N THR A 189 -32.66 27.18 23.94
CA THR A 189 -33.48 28.35 23.59
C THR A 189 -34.57 27.99 22.58
N ILE A 190 -34.23 27.20 21.56
CA ILE A 190 -35.24 26.71 20.61
C ILE A 190 -36.22 25.76 21.31
N SER A 191 -35.73 24.84 22.15
CA SER A 191 -36.60 23.90 22.87
C SER A 191 -37.56 24.62 23.81
N SER A 192 -37.12 25.67 24.52
CA SER A 192 -38.01 26.45 25.39
C SER A 192 -39.10 27.16 24.59
N VAL A 193 -38.75 27.76 23.45
CA VAL A 193 -39.73 28.43 22.59
C VAL A 193 -40.71 27.42 21.97
N LEU A 194 -40.23 26.23 21.59
CA LEU A 194 -41.09 25.16 21.08
C LEU A 194 -42.05 24.60 22.13
N LEU A 195 -41.63 24.55 23.40
CA LEU A 195 -42.47 24.11 24.53
C LEU A 195 -43.55 25.14 24.91
N GLU A 196 -43.29 26.42 24.67
CA GLU A 196 -44.24 27.52 24.92
C GLU A 196 -45.19 27.78 23.73
N ALA A 197 -44.85 27.25 22.55
CA ALA A 197 -45.65 27.44 21.34
C ALA A 197 -46.97 26.64 21.41
N PRO A 198 -48.13 27.26 21.11
CA PRO A 198 -49.40 26.56 21.09
C PRO A 198 -49.43 25.50 19.97
N GLU A 199 -49.91 24.30 20.25
CA GLU A 199 -50.14 23.26 19.23
C GLU A 199 -51.57 23.35 18.65
N PRO A 200 -51.76 23.26 17.32
CA PRO A 200 -50.71 23.26 16.28
C PRO A 200 -50.08 24.66 16.13
N TRP A 201 -48.81 24.73 15.69
CA TRP A 201 -48.00 25.97 15.54
C TRP A 201 -48.50 26.98 14.47
N LYS A 202 -49.80 27.00 14.21
CA LYS A 202 -50.45 27.83 13.22
C LYS A 202 -50.37 29.29 13.64
N ASP A 203 -49.97 30.15 12.70
CA ASP A 203 -49.80 31.60 12.89
C ASP A 203 -48.71 32.02 13.90
N PHE A 204 -47.87 31.10 14.37
CA PHE A 204 -46.76 31.40 15.29
C PHE A 204 -45.44 31.55 14.53
N THR A 205 -44.93 32.79 14.45
CA THR A 205 -43.60 33.05 13.87
C THR A 205 -42.56 33.13 14.97
N LEU A 206 -41.47 32.37 14.84
CA LEU A 206 -40.29 32.51 15.71
C LEU A 206 -39.63 33.90 15.51
N GLY A 207 -39.99 34.57 14.41
CA GLY A 207 -39.68 35.96 14.08
C GLY A 207 -40.01 36.95 15.21
N ASP A 208 -41.15 36.78 15.87
CA ASP A 208 -41.57 37.68 16.97
C ASP A 208 -40.84 37.38 18.29
N HIS A 209 -40.17 36.23 18.37
CA HIS A 209 -39.34 35.77 19.48
C HIS A 209 -37.83 35.80 19.15
N LEU A 210 -37.42 36.50 18.08
CA LEU A 210 -36.02 36.60 17.64
C LEU A 210 -35.07 37.10 18.74
N ASP A 211 -35.54 38.00 19.60
CA ASP A 211 -34.76 38.53 20.73
C ASP A 211 -34.59 37.51 21.87
N ILE A 212 -35.45 36.48 21.93
CA ILE A 212 -35.32 35.35 22.84
C ILE A 212 -34.29 34.37 22.29
N LEU A 213 -34.39 34.03 21.00
CA LEU A 213 -33.45 33.14 20.32
C LEU A 213 -32.02 33.69 20.30
N PHE A 214 -31.89 35.00 20.06
CA PHE A 214 -30.63 35.70 19.89
C PHE A 214 -30.64 36.96 20.76
N PRO A 215 -30.44 36.84 22.09
CA PRO A 215 -30.51 37.98 22.99
C PRO A 215 -29.43 39.00 22.66
N MET A 216 -29.80 40.05 21.93
CA MET A 216 -28.88 41.08 21.41
C MET A 216 -28.06 41.74 22.53
N LYS A 217 -28.66 41.99 23.70
CA LYS A 217 -27.93 42.50 24.88
C LYS A 217 -26.80 41.59 25.34
N LEU A 218 -26.93 40.28 25.13
CA LEU A 218 -25.92 39.29 25.51
C LEU A 218 -24.81 39.18 24.46
N ILE A 219 -25.12 39.50 23.20
CA ILE A 219 -24.21 39.42 22.06
C ILE A 219 -23.39 40.71 21.90
N TYR A 220 -24.00 41.88 22.14
CA TYR A 220 -23.33 43.19 22.04
C TYR A 220 -22.91 43.79 23.38
N GLY A 221 -23.31 43.19 24.51
CA GLY A 221 -22.99 43.69 25.84
C GLY A 221 -23.56 45.10 26.08
N GLN A 222 -22.66 46.07 26.30
CA GLN A 222 -23.01 47.49 26.48
C GLN A 222 -22.99 48.32 25.18
N ALA A 223 -22.65 47.72 24.03
CA ALA A 223 -22.63 48.43 22.76
C ALA A 223 -24.05 48.65 22.21
N ASP A 224 -24.23 49.73 21.44
CA ASP A 224 -25.49 50.03 20.78
C ASP A 224 -25.88 48.92 19.79
N ILE A 225 -27.17 48.55 19.82
CA ILE A 225 -27.72 47.54 18.91
C ILE A 225 -27.76 48.13 17.50
N PRO A 226 -27.13 47.50 16.49
CA PRO A 226 -27.10 48.05 15.14
C PRO A 226 -28.50 48.11 14.53
N GLU A 227 -28.80 49.20 13.82
CA GLU A 227 -30.05 49.36 13.08
C GLU A 227 -30.15 48.33 11.95
N MET A 228 -31.21 47.54 11.95
CA MET A 228 -31.42 46.44 11.03
C MET A 228 -32.16 46.88 9.77
N ASP A 229 -31.78 46.32 8.62
CA ASP A 229 -32.50 46.56 7.38
C ASP A 229 -33.94 46.02 7.45
N PRO A 230 -34.97 46.85 7.18
CA PRO A 230 -36.37 46.48 7.38
C PRO A 230 -36.87 45.43 6.39
N VAL A 231 -36.30 45.38 5.17
CA VAL A 231 -36.66 44.38 4.16
C VAL A 231 -36.13 43.02 4.58
N LEU A 232 -34.85 42.95 4.99
CA LEU A 232 -34.26 41.72 5.52
C LEU A 232 -34.96 41.24 6.78
N GLU A 233 -35.36 42.15 7.67
CA GLU A 233 -36.08 41.80 8.91
C GLU A 233 -37.41 41.11 8.58
N LYS A 234 -38.16 41.67 7.63
CA LYS A 234 -39.39 41.07 7.14
C LYS A 234 -39.15 39.68 6.54
N VAL A 235 -38.12 39.52 5.71
CA VAL A 235 -37.75 38.22 5.10
C VAL A 235 -37.38 37.19 6.16
N VAL A 236 -36.53 37.55 7.13
CA VAL A 236 -36.07 36.66 8.20
C VAL A 236 -37.25 36.16 9.03
N ARG A 237 -38.22 37.04 9.35
CA ARG A 237 -39.43 36.65 10.09
C ARG A 237 -40.23 35.56 9.37
N PHE A 238 -40.43 35.68 8.06
CA PHE A 238 -41.13 34.66 7.27
C PHE A 238 -40.36 33.35 7.13
N LEU A 239 -39.02 33.40 7.01
CA LEU A 239 -38.19 32.19 6.92
C LEU A 239 -38.16 31.42 8.24
N LEU A 240 -38.29 32.12 9.37
CA LEU A 240 -38.29 31.54 10.71
C LEU A 240 -39.72 31.24 11.24
N THR A 241 -40.71 31.13 10.37
CA THR A 241 -42.02 30.56 10.73
C THR A 241 -41.86 29.12 11.21
N LEU A 242 -42.48 28.77 12.34
CA LEU A 242 -42.33 27.45 12.96
C LEU A 242 -42.96 26.34 12.14
N ASP A 243 -44.17 26.57 11.62
CA ASP A 243 -44.80 25.62 10.72
C ASP A 243 -44.08 25.64 9.36
N PRO A 244 -43.41 24.52 8.96
CA PRO A 244 -42.77 24.44 7.66
C PRO A 244 -43.73 24.65 6.48
N MET A 245 -45.01 24.32 6.61
CA MET A 245 -46.01 24.46 5.55
C MET A 245 -46.42 25.91 5.28
N GLU A 246 -46.27 26.79 6.28
CA GLU A 246 -46.60 28.22 6.19
C GLU A 246 -45.39 29.07 5.74
N ARG A 247 -44.21 28.45 5.51
CA ARG A 247 -43.05 29.17 4.97
C ARG A 247 -43.30 29.51 3.49
N PRO A 248 -43.18 30.79 3.09
CA PRO A 248 -43.51 31.21 1.73
C PRO A 248 -42.49 30.71 0.70
N GLU A 249 -42.92 30.64 -0.56
CA GLU A 249 -42.00 30.38 -1.67
C GLU A 249 -40.99 31.52 -1.83
N ILE A 250 -39.76 31.17 -2.24
CA ILE A 250 -38.66 32.12 -2.37
C ILE A 250 -38.99 33.26 -3.35
N GLY A 251 -39.74 32.97 -4.41
CA GLY A 251 -40.18 33.98 -5.37
C GLY A 251 -41.00 35.11 -4.72
N HIS A 252 -41.82 34.80 -3.69
CA HIS A 252 -42.54 35.80 -2.92
C HIS A 252 -41.59 36.65 -2.06
N LEU A 253 -40.60 36.04 -1.42
CA LEU A 253 -39.60 36.75 -0.61
C LEU A 253 -38.73 37.69 -1.45
N ILE A 254 -38.33 37.27 -2.66
CA ILE A 254 -37.58 38.11 -3.61
C ILE A 254 -38.40 39.35 -4.00
N SER A 255 -39.74 39.26 -4.05
CA SER A 255 -40.59 40.40 -4.42
C SER A 255 -40.59 41.55 -3.39
N PHE A 256 -40.08 41.33 -2.17
CA PHE A 256 -39.94 42.38 -1.17
C PHE A 256 -38.75 43.32 -1.41
N PHE A 257 -37.89 43.01 -2.38
CA PHE A 257 -36.75 43.85 -2.75
C PHE A 257 -37.14 44.70 -3.96
N ASP A 258 -37.39 45.99 -3.73
CA ASP A 258 -37.82 46.94 -4.78
C ASP A 258 -36.74 47.17 -5.84
N GLU A 259 -35.48 47.25 -5.42
CA GLU A 259 -34.32 47.39 -6.30
C GLU A 259 -33.52 46.08 -6.34
N LYS A 260 -33.26 45.58 -7.55
CA LYS A 260 -32.45 44.38 -7.74
C LYS A 260 -30.97 44.75 -7.64
N PRO A 261 -30.21 44.14 -6.71
CA PRO A 261 -28.77 44.34 -6.60
C PRO A 261 -28.02 44.03 -7.88
N TYR A 262 -26.86 44.69 -8.03
CA TYR A 262 -25.98 44.48 -9.17
C TYR A 262 -25.58 43.01 -9.34
N VAL A 263 -25.63 42.53 -10.59
CA VAL A 263 -25.12 41.23 -11.00
C VAL A 263 -24.04 41.47 -12.04
N PRO A 264 -22.79 41.02 -11.80
CA PRO A 264 -21.71 41.22 -12.75
C PRO A 264 -21.99 40.50 -14.08
N PRO A 265 -21.58 41.09 -15.22
CA PRO A 265 -21.71 40.46 -16.52
C PRO A 265 -20.89 39.16 -16.59
N VAL A 266 -21.32 38.23 -17.44
CA VAL A 266 -20.62 36.96 -17.67
C VAL A 266 -19.22 37.26 -18.22
N SER A 267 -18.18 36.75 -17.57
CA SER A 267 -16.78 36.94 -17.96
C SER A 267 -16.47 36.26 -19.30
N GLU A 268 -15.65 36.89 -20.14
CA GLU A 268 -15.08 36.30 -21.39
C GLU A 268 -13.99 35.24 -21.12
N GLU A 269 -13.76 34.87 -19.86
CA GLU A 269 -12.81 33.81 -19.53
C GLU A 269 -13.29 32.44 -20.02
N PHE A 270 -12.34 31.52 -20.26
CA PHE A 270 -12.69 30.15 -20.61
C PHE A 270 -13.61 29.53 -19.55
N PRO A 271 -14.56 28.64 -19.94
CA PRO A 271 -15.35 27.88 -18.99
C PRO A 271 -14.47 27.18 -17.93
N PRO A 272 -14.91 27.08 -16.66
CA PRO A 272 -14.13 26.45 -15.58
C PRO A 272 -13.59 25.05 -15.92
N GLU A 273 -14.31 24.28 -16.74
CA GLU A 273 -13.88 22.97 -17.25
C GLU A 273 -12.62 23.04 -18.10
N ILE A 274 -12.57 23.99 -19.03
CA ILE A 274 -11.41 24.20 -19.89
C ILE A 274 -10.24 24.73 -19.04
N GLN A 275 -10.53 25.61 -18.08
CA GLN A 275 -9.52 26.11 -17.15
C GLN A 275 -8.88 24.97 -16.33
N LEU A 276 -9.68 24.04 -15.80
CA LEU A 276 -9.19 22.89 -15.03
C LEU A 276 -8.40 21.93 -15.92
N HIS A 277 -8.85 21.71 -17.16
CA HIS A 277 -8.14 20.86 -18.12
C HIS A 277 -6.77 21.43 -18.47
N LEU A 278 -6.68 22.73 -18.77
CA LEU A 278 -5.41 23.43 -19.02
C LEU A 278 -4.50 23.37 -17.80
N TRP A 279 -5.06 23.55 -16.60
CA TRP A 279 -4.32 23.44 -15.34
C TRP A 279 -3.68 22.05 -15.16
N LYS A 280 -4.39 20.98 -15.53
CA LYS A 280 -3.86 19.61 -15.50
C LYS A 280 -2.78 19.34 -16.55
N LEU A 281 -2.93 19.89 -17.76
CA LEU A 281 -1.91 19.77 -18.81
C LEU A 281 -0.56 20.38 -18.41
N CYS A 282 -0.56 21.36 -17.50
CA CYS A 282 0.65 21.90 -16.89
C CYS A 282 1.27 20.98 -15.82
N GLY A 283 0.91 19.69 -15.78
CA GLY A 283 1.48 18.68 -14.88
C GLY A 283 0.91 18.70 -13.45
N LYS A 284 -0.13 19.50 -13.18
CA LYS A 284 -0.77 19.60 -11.86
C LYS A 284 -1.86 18.55 -11.69
N SER A 285 -2.06 18.08 -10.46
CA SER A 285 -3.09 17.10 -10.12
C SER A 285 -3.79 17.52 -8.83
N ILE A 286 -5.12 17.35 -8.80
CA ILE A 286 -5.94 17.59 -7.60
C ILE A 286 -5.46 16.69 -6.47
N GLU A 287 -5.22 15.42 -6.78
CA GLU A 287 -4.76 14.41 -5.81
C GLU A 287 -3.36 14.71 -5.29
N ARG A 288 -2.41 15.10 -6.15
CA ARG A 288 -1.06 15.52 -5.71
C ARG A 288 -1.13 16.74 -4.78
N ASN A 289 -1.95 17.74 -5.12
CA ASN A 289 -2.08 18.92 -4.26
C ASN A 289 -2.72 18.60 -2.90
N LEU A 290 -3.70 17.69 -2.88
CA LEU A 290 -4.30 17.23 -1.63
C LEU A 290 -3.30 16.43 -0.78
N LEU A 291 -2.40 15.66 -1.41
CA LEU A 291 -1.31 14.94 -0.74
C LEU A 291 -0.23 15.90 -0.21
N ASP A 292 0.24 16.83 -1.03
CA ASP A 292 1.29 17.80 -0.69
C ASP A 292 0.86 18.73 0.45
N SER A 293 -0.43 19.09 0.48
CA SER A 293 -1.04 19.87 1.56
C SER A 293 -1.42 19.05 2.80
N LYS A 294 -1.15 17.74 2.80
CA LYS A 294 -1.49 16.79 3.86
C LYS A 294 -2.99 16.73 4.17
N PHE A 295 -3.83 17.04 3.17
CA PHE A 295 -5.29 17.05 3.26
C PHE A 295 -5.89 15.65 3.07
N ILE A 296 -5.23 14.85 2.24
CA ILE A 296 -5.42 13.39 2.15
C ILE A 296 -4.07 12.72 2.40
N TYR A 297 -4.11 11.49 2.90
CA TYR A 297 -2.92 10.66 3.09
C TYR A 297 -3.01 9.46 2.16
N VAL A 298 -1.87 9.02 1.64
CA VAL A 298 -1.79 7.70 1.00
C VAL A 298 -2.08 6.67 2.09
N SER A 299 -3.31 6.21 2.13
CA SER A 299 -3.70 5.12 3.00
C SER A 299 -3.23 3.83 2.35
N SER A 300 -2.71 2.90 3.15
CA SER A 300 -2.41 1.56 2.65
C SER A 300 -3.67 0.95 2.04
N SER A 301 -3.56 0.27 0.89
CA SER A 301 -4.67 -0.47 0.28
C SER A 301 -5.36 -1.43 1.26
N LEU A 302 -4.64 -1.86 2.32
CA LEU A 302 -5.14 -2.63 3.47
C LEU A 302 -6.06 -1.81 4.40
N VAL A 303 -5.73 -0.57 4.77
CA VAL A 303 -6.58 0.27 5.62
C VAL A 303 -7.90 0.55 4.91
N MET A 304 -7.84 0.79 3.61
CA MET A 304 -9.00 1.03 2.75
C MET A 304 -9.88 -0.22 2.59
N MET A 305 -9.29 -1.41 2.46
CA MET A 305 -10.04 -2.68 2.44
C MET A 305 -10.66 -3.04 3.80
N VAL A 306 -9.93 -2.83 4.89
CA VAL A 306 -10.39 -3.10 6.26
C VAL A 306 -11.55 -2.17 6.62
N HIS A 307 -11.51 -0.88 6.24
CA HIS A 307 -12.62 0.05 6.47
C HIS A 307 -13.89 -0.38 5.70
N GLY A 308 -13.76 -0.75 4.42
CA GLY A 308 -14.89 -1.23 3.61
C GLY A 308 -15.47 -2.56 4.09
N TYR A 309 -14.65 -3.45 4.66
CA TYR A 309 -15.09 -4.77 5.14
C TYR A 309 -15.66 -4.73 6.57
N ILE A 310 -15.08 -3.93 7.47
CA ILE A 310 -15.64 -3.67 8.81
C ILE A 310 -17.00 -2.99 8.67
N SER A 311 -17.13 -2.01 7.78
CA SER A 311 -18.41 -1.33 7.53
C SER A 311 -19.48 -2.30 6.98
N ARG A 312 -19.12 -3.20 6.04
CA ARG A 312 -20.02 -4.26 5.54
C ARG A 312 -20.39 -5.31 6.59
N TYR A 313 -19.42 -5.77 7.37
CA TYR A 313 -19.60 -6.79 8.41
C TYR A 313 -20.52 -6.27 9.52
N LEU A 314 -20.32 -5.03 9.97
CA LEU A 314 -21.16 -4.42 11.00
C LEU A 314 -22.59 -4.14 10.52
N LYS A 315 -22.75 -3.69 9.25
CA LYS A 315 -24.07 -3.51 8.62
C LYS A 315 -24.86 -4.82 8.49
N HIS A 316 -24.17 -5.94 8.27
CA HIS A 316 -24.78 -7.29 8.23
C HIS A 316 -25.34 -7.73 9.60
N TYR A 317 -24.76 -7.24 10.70
CA TYR A 317 -25.22 -7.50 12.07
C TYR A 317 -26.12 -6.39 12.65
N GLY A 318 -26.60 -5.45 11.82
CA GLY A 318 -27.45 -4.35 12.27
C GLY A 318 -26.74 -3.27 13.09
N ILE A 319 -25.40 -3.26 13.09
CA ILE A 319 -24.58 -2.23 13.73
C ILE A 319 -24.25 -1.18 12.67
N ASP A 320 -25.01 -0.09 12.65
CA ASP A 320 -24.83 0.99 11.69
C ASP A 320 -23.63 1.88 12.07
N GLN A 321 -22.59 1.89 11.23
CA GLN A 321 -21.43 2.80 11.37
C GLN A 321 -21.68 4.19 10.76
N SER A 322 -22.93 4.58 10.51
CA SER A 322 -23.29 5.97 10.23
C SER A 322 -22.79 6.96 11.31
N HIS A 323 -22.29 6.48 12.46
CA HIS A 323 -21.66 7.22 13.55
C HIS A 323 -20.13 7.45 13.45
N ALA A 324 -19.43 6.95 12.42
CA ALA A 324 -18.02 7.31 12.21
C ALA A 324 -17.91 8.78 11.77
N LYS A 325 -17.03 9.57 12.42
CA LYS A 325 -16.75 10.98 12.07
C LYS A 325 -16.34 11.08 10.60
N LYS A 326 -17.24 11.55 9.73
CA LYS A 326 -16.92 11.92 8.35
C LYS A 326 -16.27 13.31 8.37
N ASP A 327 -14.96 13.36 8.11
CA ASP A 327 -14.19 14.61 8.11
C ASP A 327 -14.58 15.47 6.89
N TYR A 328 -15.39 16.51 7.11
CA TYR A 328 -15.73 17.52 6.10
C TYR A 328 -14.62 18.59 6.08
N ARG A 329 -13.77 18.60 5.05
CA ARG A 329 -12.70 19.60 4.91
C ARG A 329 -12.69 20.21 3.51
N ILE A 330 -12.69 21.54 3.41
CA ILE A 330 -12.65 22.30 2.15
C ILE A 330 -11.19 22.64 1.82
N PHE A 331 -10.70 22.20 0.66
CA PHE A 331 -9.37 22.55 0.17
C PHE A 331 -9.46 23.56 -0.98
N VAL A 332 -8.68 24.64 -0.91
CA VAL A 332 -8.59 25.66 -1.96
C VAL A 332 -7.24 25.53 -2.66
N GLN A 333 -7.25 25.36 -3.98
CA GLN A 333 -6.01 25.14 -4.74
C GLN A 333 -5.22 26.45 -4.90
N PRO A 334 -3.88 26.43 -4.74
CA PRO A 334 -3.05 27.63 -4.87
C PRO A 334 -2.92 28.12 -6.33
N ASP A 335 -3.14 29.42 -6.53
CA ASP A 335 -3.31 30.08 -7.85
C ASP A 335 -2.00 30.60 -8.50
N LYS A 336 -0.88 30.62 -7.76
CA LYS A 336 0.33 31.39 -8.14
C LYS A 336 0.97 31.01 -9.49
N ASN A 337 0.77 29.79 -9.98
CA ASN A 337 1.35 29.28 -11.23
C ASN A 337 0.31 29.03 -12.32
N PHE A 338 -0.96 29.45 -12.17
CA PHE A 338 -1.99 29.22 -13.20
C PHE A 338 -2.12 30.41 -14.16
N GLN A 339 -2.01 31.64 -13.66
CA GLN A 339 -2.08 32.86 -14.45
C GLN A 339 -0.99 32.93 -15.54
N SER A 340 0.25 32.54 -15.23
CA SER A 340 1.37 32.51 -16.19
C SER A 340 1.20 31.43 -17.27
N SER A 341 0.73 30.24 -16.90
CA SER A 341 0.46 29.14 -17.84
C SER A 341 -0.81 29.39 -18.68
N LYS A 342 -1.73 30.24 -18.22
CA LYS A 342 -2.95 30.64 -18.94
C LYS A 342 -2.64 31.52 -20.16
N SER A 343 -1.61 32.35 -20.09
CA SER A 343 -1.11 33.13 -21.25
C SER A 343 -0.48 32.22 -22.32
N GLU A 344 0.38 31.28 -21.93
CA GLU A 344 1.04 30.33 -22.84
C GLU A 344 0.03 29.38 -23.51
N ALA A 345 -0.98 28.91 -22.77
CA ALA A 345 -2.03 28.04 -23.30
C ALA A 345 -2.96 28.76 -24.30
N LYS A 346 -3.21 30.07 -24.11
CA LYS A 346 -3.97 30.89 -25.09
C LYS A 346 -3.23 31.03 -26.41
N GLU A 347 -1.91 31.26 -26.36
CA GLU A 347 -1.05 31.26 -27.56
C GLU A 347 -1.02 29.89 -28.26
N TYR A 348 -0.92 28.81 -27.48
CA TYR A 348 -0.88 27.45 -28.02
C TYR A 348 -2.20 27.02 -28.68
N LEU A 349 -3.35 27.39 -28.10
CA LEU A 349 -4.68 27.11 -28.65
C LEU A 349 -5.02 27.98 -29.87
N ALA A 350 -4.48 29.20 -29.95
CA ALA A 350 -4.63 30.06 -31.13
C ALA A 350 -3.90 29.51 -32.38
N GLN A 351 -2.88 28.65 -32.18
CA GLN A 351 -2.06 28.10 -33.26
C GLN A 351 -2.54 26.76 -33.84
N LYS A 352 -3.53 26.08 -33.24
CA LYS A 352 -4.01 24.78 -33.72
C LYS A 352 -5.53 24.73 -33.86
N ASN A 353 -5.96 24.60 -35.12
CA ASN A 353 -7.35 24.30 -35.49
C ASN A 353 -7.92 23.10 -34.70
N MET A 354 -9.03 23.38 -34.02
CA MET A 354 -9.84 22.54 -33.14
C MET A 354 -10.53 21.35 -33.84
N ASN A 355 -9.80 20.45 -34.52
CA ASN A 355 -10.42 19.35 -35.28
C ASN A 355 -9.86 17.93 -35.04
N ARG A 356 -9.07 17.68 -33.99
CA ARG A 356 -8.54 16.31 -33.72
C ARG A 356 -8.99 15.63 -32.42
N TYR A 357 -9.92 16.20 -31.66
CA TYR A 357 -10.32 15.64 -30.36
C TYR A 357 -11.62 14.82 -30.39
N ARG A 358 -11.88 14.06 -31.48
CA ARG A 358 -13.09 13.23 -31.58
C ARG A 358 -12.90 11.78 -32.03
N SER A 359 -11.68 11.25 -32.13
CA SER A 359 -11.52 9.84 -32.55
C SER A 359 -10.27 9.16 -31.98
N GLY A 360 -10.49 8.07 -31.25
CA GLY A 360 -9.49 7.10 -30.74
C GLY A 360 -9.17 7.33 -29.26
N CYS A 361 -9.37 6.40 -28.32
CA CYS A 361 -9.35 4.94 -28.40
C CYS A 361 -10.24 4.29 -27.32
N SER A 362 -11.09 3.34 -27.73
CA SER A 362 -11.31 2.06 -27.02
C SER A 362 -10.01 1.25 -27.10
N GLU A 363 -9.63 0.32 -26.23
CA GLU A 363 -10.32 -0.66 -25.39
C GLU A 363 -9.22 -1.36 -24.54
N MET A 364 -9.57 -1.88 -23.35
CA MET A 364 -8.98 -3.05 -22.63
C MET A 364 -7.44 -3.16 -22.44
N ASP A 365 -6.84 -3.51 -21.30
CA ASP A 365 -7.17 -4.59 -20.36
C ASP A 365 -6.29 -4.46 -19.08
N THR A 366 -6.83 -3.95 -17.98
CA THR A 366 -6.18 -3.99 -16.65
C THR A 366 -7.11 -4.45 -15.54
N ASN A 367 -8.40 -4.63 -15.84
CA ASN A 367 -9.41 -5.03 -14.86
C ASN A 367 -9.47 -6.55 -14.63
N GLN A 368 -8.90 -7.38 -15.51
CA GLN A 368 -8.88 -8.83 -15.32
C GLN A 368 -7.77 -9.32 -14.40
N ARG A 369 -6.61 -8.64 -14.33
CA ARG A 369 -5.50 -9.03 -13.43
C ARG A 369 -5.79 -8.76 -11.95
N ASN A 370 -6.52 -7.69 -11.64
CA ASN A 370 -6.87 -7.34 -10.26
C ASN A 370 -8.07 -8.16 -9.73
N ALA A 371 -8.99 -8.56 -10.60
CA ALA A 371 -10.18 -9.34 -10.21
C ALA A 371 -9.86 -10.79 -9.77
N ILE A 372 -8.80 -11.39 -10.31
CA ILE A 372 -8.39 -12.77 -9.98
C ILE A 372 -7.68 -12.83 -8.60
N SER A 373 -6.96 -11.77 -8.23
CA SER A 373 -6.27 -11.63 -6.94
C SER A 373 -7.24 -11.31 -5.79
N SER A 374 -8.25 -10.47 -6.06
CA SER A 374 -9.27 -10.08 -5.07
C SER A 374 -10.21 -11.24 -4.70
N ASN A 375 -10.50 -12.16 -5.62
CA ASN A 375 -11.44 -13.28 -5.38
C ASN A 375 -10.87 -14.37 -4.44
N ARG A 376 -9.55 -14.53 -4.36
CA ARG A 376 -8.91 -15.53 -3.47
C ARG A 376 -8.71 -15.01 -2.05
N PHE A 377 -8.38 -13.73 -1.88
CA PHE A 377 -8.28 -13.08 -0.57
C PHE A 377 -9.62 -13.08 0.17
N LEU A 378 -10.71 -12.77 -0.53
CA LEU A 378 -12.07 -12.81 0.04
C LEU A 378 -12.47 -14.23 0.51
N ARG A 379 -12.03 -15.29 -0.18
CA ARG A 379 -12.23 -16.68 0.26
C ARG A 379 -11.35 -17.06 1.47
N PHE A 380 -10.15 -16.51 1.60
CA PHE A 380 -9.27 -16.74 2.76
C PHE A 380 -9.81 -16.09 4.03
N VAL A 381 -10.26 -14.83 3.94
CA VAL A 381 -10.86 -14.10 5.07
C VAL A 381 -12.16 -14.77 5.53
N ALA A 382 -12.98 -15.29 4.61
CA ALA A 382 -14.18 -16.05 4.94
C ALA A 382 -13.93 -17.45 5.57
N LEU A 383 -12.68 -17.94 5.54
CA LEU A 383 -12.29 -19.27 6.02
C LEU A 383 -11.22 -19.22 7.13
N TYR A 384 -10.93 -18.03 7.68
CA TYR A 384 -9.84 -17.79 8.63
C TYR A 384 -9.97 -18.60 9.93
N ASP A 385 -11.19 -18.99 10.31
CA ASP A 385 -11.45 -19.86 11.46
C ASP A 385 -11.05 -21.33 11.23
N ASP A 386 -10.83 -21.76 9.98
CA ASP A 386 -10.44 -23.13 9.63
C ASP A 386 -8.99 -23.17 9.11
N LYS A 387 -8.03 -23.26 10.05
CA LYS A 387 -6.57 -23.33 9.80
C LYS A 387 -6.17 -24.37 8.73
N SER A 388 -6.97 -25.43 8.55
CA SER A 388 -6.69 -26.51 7.60
C SER A 388 -7.00 -26.13 6.14
N LYS A 389 -8.09 -25.38 5.91
CA LYS A 389 -8.50 -24.89 4.58
C LYS A 389 -7.72 -23.66 4.14
N ALA A 390 -7.39 -22.78 5.09
CA ALA A 390 -6.49 -21.65 4.88
C ALA A 390 -5.12 -22.11 4.33
N LYS A 391 -4.53 -23.17 4.92
CA LYS A 391 -3.29 -23.82 4.42
C LYS A 391 -3.42 -24.37 3.00
N LYS A 392 -4.60 -24.85 2.60
CA LYS A 392 -4.85 -25.44 1.28
C LYS A 392 -5.02 -24.37 0.18
N LEU A 393 -5.60 -23.21 0.52
CA LEU A 393 -5.76 -22.04 -0.37
C LEU A 393 -4.48 -21.19 -0.49
N LEU A 394 -3.66 -21.12 0.56
CA LEU A 394 -2.34 -20.46 0.55
C LEU A 394 -1.34 -21.11 -0.42
N ARG A 395 -1.57 -22.35 -0.85
CA ARG A 395 -0.79 -23.01 -1.91
C ARG A 395 -1.03 -22.42 -3.32
N SER A 396 -1.94 -21.45 -3.47
CA SER A 396 -2.29 -20.82 -4.76
C SER A 396 -2.13 -19.31 -4.73
N ASP A 397 -0.89 -18.85 -4.89
CA ASP A 397 -0.44 -17.45 -5.10
C ASP A 397 -0.94 -16.42 -4.07
N ILE A 398 -0.05 -15.98 -3.18
CA ILE A 398 -0.35 -15.04 -2.09
C ILE A 398 -0.37 -13.60 -2.66
N PRO A 399 -1.45 -12.82 -2.50
CA PRO A 399 -1.45 -11.43 -2.94
C PRO A 399 -0.40 -10.59 -2.17
N ASN A 400 0.32 -9.70 -2.87
CA ASN A 400 1.33 -8.79 -2.29
C ASN A 400 0.80 -8.03 -1.05
N SER A 401 -0.48 -7.64 -1.07
CA SER A 401 -1.13 -6.92 0.04
C SER A 401 -1.27 -7.74 1.33
N VAL A 402 -1.19 -9.07 1.26
CA VAL A 402 -1.28 -9.97 2.42
C VAL A 402 0.10 -10.45 2.85
N ARG A 403 1.03 -10.48 1.89
CA ARG A 403 2.41 -10.95 2.06
C ARG A 403 3.13 -10.20 3.18
N CYS A 404 2.97 -8.87 3.28
CA CYS A 404 3.56 -8.10 4.38
C CYS A 404 3.06 -8.55 5.76
N LEU A 405 1.77 -8.87 5.91
CA LEU A 405 1.22 -9.34 7.18
C LEU A 405 1.72 -10.76 7.51
N LEU A 406 1.68 -11.68 6.54
CA LEU A 406 2.10 -13.06 6.72
C LEU A 406 3.59 -13.18 7.01
N TRP A 407 4.42 -12.46 6.26
CA TRP A 407 5.85 -12.40 6.50
C TRP A 407 6.11 -11.83 7.88
N SER A 408 5.48 -10.71 8.25
CA SER A 408 5.63 -10.14 9.59
C SER A 408 5.32 -11.16 10.70
N GLN A 409 4.30 -12.01 10.57
CA GLN A 409 3.98 -13.01 11.60
C GLN A 409 5.01 -14.14 11.71
N LYS A 410 5.68 -14.48 10.61
CA LYS A 410 6.72 -15.54 10.58
C LYS A 410 8.07 -15.05 11.09
N LEU A 411 8.22 -13.74 11.21
CA LEU A 411 9.45 -13.08 11.62
C LEU A 411 9.49 -12.99 13.16
N THR A 412 10.40 -13.74 13.77
CA THR A 412 10.45 -14.01 15.22
C THR A 412 11.02 -12.86 16.06
N MET A 413 11.73 -11.91 15.45
CA MET A 413 12.47 -10.84 16.13
C MET A 413 11.83 -9.44 16.00
N LYS A 414 10.49 -9.32 16.01
CA LYS A 414 9.81 -8.01 15.83
C LYS A 414 10.25 -6.94 16.83
N ASN A 415 10.17 -7.24 18.14
CA ASN A 415 10.43 -6.24 19.18
C ASN A 415 11.90 -5.79 19.20
N THR A 416 12.84 -6.71 18.98
CA THR A 416 14.27 -6.42 18.95
C THR A 416 14.65 -5.61 17.71
N ALA A 417 14.12 -5.96 16.54
CA ALA A 417 14.39 -5.23 15.30
C ALA A 417 13.81 -3.81 15.31
N SER A 418 12.60 -3.62 15.85
CA SER A 418 12.02 -2.27 16.09
C SER A 418 12.91 -1.42 16.98
N TYR A 419 13.43 -1.98 18.08
CA TYR A 419 14.35 -1.27 18.95
C TYR A 419 15.64 -0.88 18.21
N LEU A 420 16.24 -1.81 17.47
CA LEU A 420 17.45 -1.56 16.67
C LEU A 420 17.23 -0.50 15.59
N PHE A 421 16.07 -0.50 14.92
CA PHE A 421 15.72 0.52 13.93
C PHE A 421 15.72 1.93 14.55
N ASN A 422 15.19 2.07 15.77
CA ASN A 422 15.07 3.35 16.45
C ASN A 422 16.39 3.84 17.08
N VAL A 423 17.22 2.92 17.57
CA VAL A 423 18.44 3.26 18.33
C VAL A 423 19.69 3.37 17.45
N CYS A 424 19.80 2.58 16.38
CA CYS A 424 20.98 2.60 15.51
C CYS A 424 20.88 3.73 14.49
N ASN A 425 21.53 4.86 14.76
CA ASN A 425 21.68 5.99 13.85
C ASN A 425 23.15 6.26 13.56
N ASN A 426 23.74 5.52 12.62
CA ASN A 426 25.04 5.84 12.05
C ASN A 426 24.85 6.21 10.57
N PRO A 427 25.16 7.45 10.16
CA PRO A 427 25.06 7.83 8.76
C PRO A 427 26.03 6.98 7.92
N LEU A 428 25.57 6.50 6.77
CA LEU A 428 26.41 5.76 5.83
C LEU A 428 27.69 6.53 5.49
N ALA A 429 28.81 5.81 5.45
CA ALA A 429 30.06 6.34 4.92
C ALA A 429 29.88 6.88 3.49
N VAL A 430 30.62 7.95 3.15
CA VAL A 430 30.50 8.64 1.85
C VAL A 430 30.69 7.68 0.67
N SER A 431 31.62 6.74 0.78
CA SER A 431 31.87 5.70 -0.23
C SER A 431 30.65 4.80 -0.46
N CYS A 432 29.97 4.39 0.62
CA CYS A 432 28.77 3.55 0.53
C CYS A 432 27.59 4.29 -0.10
N LYS A 433 27.40 5.58 0.25
CA LYS A 433 26.36 6.43 -0.36
C LYS A 433 26.58 6.59 -1.86
N HIS A 434 27.84 6.76 -2.28
CA HIS A 434 28.19 6.87 -3.69
C HIS A 434 27.91 5.57 -4.44
N GLN A 435 28.32 4.41 -3.90
CA GLN A 435 28.04 3.14 -4.56
C GLN A 435 26.53 2.87 -4.66
N LEU A 436 25.77 3.11 -3.58
CA LEU A 436 24.33 2.90 -3.57
C LEU A 436 23.60 3.80 -4.58
N SER A 437 24.06 5.04 -4.80
CA SER A 437 23.45 5.93 -5.81
C SER A 437 23.71 5.50 -7.25
N LEU A 438 24.74 4.67 -7.48
CA LEU A 438 25.01 4.05 -8.79
C LEU A 438 24.19 2.78 -9.01
N ASP A 439 23.91 2.03 -7.94
CA ASP A 439 23.22 0.74 -8.00
C ASP A 439 21.69 0.89 -8.04
N LEU A 440 21.12 1.80 -7.23
CA LEU A 440 19.66 2.00 -7.14
C LEU A 440 18.96 2.24 -8.50
N PRO A 441 19.51 3.05 -9.44
CA PRO A 441 18.89 3.23 -10.76
C PRO A 441 18.85 1.95 -11.62
N ARG A 442 19.72 0.97 -11.35
CA ARG A 442 19.82 -0.31 -12.08
C ARG A 442 19.02 -1.41 -11.38
N CYS A 443 18.75 -1.25 -10.09
CA CYS A 443 18.02 -2.18 -9.24
C CYS A 443 16.59 -2.39 -9.76
N HIS A 444 16.27 -3.61 -10.22
CA HIS A 444 14.95 -3.98 -10.71
C HIS A 444 14.34 -2.97 -11.70
N GLN A 445 15.16 -2.46 -12.64
CA GLN A 445 14.79 -1.41 -13.61
C GLN A 445 13.55 -1.70 -14.47
N TYR A 446 13.12 -2.96 -14.55
CA TYR A 446 11.90 -3.35 -15.27
C TYR A 446 10.62 -2.93 -14.52
N ASP A 447 10.69 -2.62 -13.23
CA ASP A 447 9.54 -2.25 -12.40
C ASP A 447 9.50 -0.72 -12.19
N GLU A 448 8.42 -0.09 -12.65
CA GLU A 448 8.27 1.37 -12.58
C GLU A 448 8.33 1.89 -11.14
N ALA A 449 7.90 1.11 -10.14
CA ALA A 449 7.91 1.54 -8.74
C ALA A 449 9.34 1.79 -8.21
N MET A 450 10.35 1.14 -8.80
CA MET A 450 11.75 1.28 -8.42
C MET A 450 12.35 2.63 -8.84
N THR A 451 11.71 3.32 -9.79
CA THR A 451 12.09 4.68 -10.20
C THR A 451 11.54 5.76 -9.26
N LEU A 452 10.60 5.41 -8.37
CA LEU A 452 9.99 6.37 -7.46
C LEU A 452 10.99 6.84 -6.40
N PRO A 453 11.20 8.17 -6.23
CA PRO A 453 12.12 8.68 -5.20
C PRO A 453 11.76 8.24 -3.78
N SER A 454 10.47 8.03 -3.50
CA SER A 454 9.99 7.58 -2.19
C SER A 454 10.33 6.12 -1.90
N ILE A 455 10.44 5.26 -2.91
CA ILE A 455 10.85 3.86 -2.75
C ILE A 455 12.37 3.78 -2.64
N GLN A 456 13.11 4.51 -3.49
CA GLN A 456 14.56 4.58 -3.40
C GLN A 456 15.04 5.10 -2.03
N ALA A 457 14.41 6.14 -1.50
CA ALA A 457 14.69 6.64 -0.16
C ALA A 457 14.47 5.59 0.94
N LYS A 458 13.46 4.71 0.80
CA LYS A 458 13.20 3.62 1.75
C LYS A 458 14.23 2.51 1.64
N ILE A 459 14.63 2.13 0.43
CA ILE A 459 15.71 1.15 0.22
C ILE A 459 17.00 1.68 0.87
N THR A 460 17.34 2.94 0.61
CA THR A 460 18.49 3.60 1.26
C THR A 460 18.38 3.53 2.78
N LEU A 461 17.23 3.91 3.35
CA LEU A 461 17.05 3.90 4.81
C LEU A 461 17.16 2.49 5.40
N ILE A 462 16.59 1.47 4.76
CA ILE A 462 16.67 0.08 5.24
C ILE A 462 18.12 -0.41 5.20
N ILE A 463 18.85 -0.15 4.11
CA ILE A 463 20.28 -0.51 3.98
C ILE A 463 21.13 0.22 5.02
N GLU A 464 20.90 1.54 5.19
CA GLU A 464 21.56 2.34 6.24
C GLU A 464 21.42 1.68 7.61
N LYS A 465 20.20 1.22 7.95
CA LYS A 465 19.91 0.58 9.22
C LYS A 465 20.54 -0.80 9.34
N ILE A 466 20.50 -1.63 8.30
CA ILE A 466 21.14 -2.96 8.30
C ILE A 466 22.64 -2.84 8.53
N LEU A 467 23.29 -1.87 7.88
CA LEU A 467 24.72 -1.60 8.04
C LEU A 467 25.04 -1.02 9.44
N ALA A 468 24.19 -0.13 9.96
CA ALA A 468 24.39 0.46 11.29
C ALA A 468 24.26 -0.56 12.44
N VAL A 469 23.41 -1.58 12.27
CA VAL A 469 23.20 -2.66 13.26
C VAL A 469 24.32 -3.69 13.27
N ASN A 470 25.06 -3.84 12.16
CA ASN A 470 26.14 -4.82 12.02
C ASN A 470 27.50 -4.11 11.86
N PRO A 471 28.24 -3.80 12.95
CA PRO A 471 29.53 -3.11 12.88
C PRO A 471 30.58 -3.83 12.02
N GLU A 472 30.44 -5.15 11.86
CA GLU A 472 31.27 -6.00 11.00
C GLU A 472 31.02 -5.77 9.50
N PHE A 473 29.90 -5.15 9.14
CA PHE A 473 29.58 -4.75 7.76
C PHE A 473 30.28 -3.41 7.50
N SER A 474 31.59 -3.47 7.24
CA SER A 474 32.41 -2.26 7.05
C SER A 474 32.10 -1.48 5.77
N ALA A 475 31.34 -2.06 4.85
CA ALA A 475 31.03 -1.49 3.55
C ALA A 475 29.67 -2.00 3.05
N TYR A 476 29.05 -1.21 2.18
CA TYR A 476 27.94 -1.64 1.35
C TYR A 476 28.44 -2.61 0.28
N TRP A 477 27.75 -3.74 0.12
CA TRP A 477 28.04 -4.76 -0.90
C TRP A 477 26.98 -4.71 -2.01
N GLN A 478 27.45 -4.68 -3.25
CA GLN A 478 26.59 -4.69 -4.44
C GLN A 478 25.71 -5.95 -4.44
N GLY A 479 24.39 -5.78 -4.63
CA GLY A 479 23.39 -6.85 -4.55
C GLY A 479 22.53 -6.80 -3.29
N LEU A 480 22.97 -6.11 -2.23
CA LEU A 480 22.14 -5.88 -1.04
C LEU A 480 20.91 -5.01 -1.33
N ASP A 481 21.04 -4.07 -2.27
CA ASP A 481 19.93 -3.28 -2.82
C ASP A 481 18.82 -4.16 -3.41
N SER A 482 19.20 -5.15 -4.23
CA SER A 482 18.27 -6.11 -4.84
C SER A 482 17.60 -6.97 -3.76
N LEU A 483 18.32 -7.35 -2.71
CA LEU A 483 17.78 -8.13 -1.59
C LEU A 483 16.78 -7.33 -0.73
N VAL A 484 16.99 -6.02 -0.58
CA VAL A 484 16.14 -5.12 0.22
C VAL A 484 14.92 -4.61 -0.56
N ALA A 485 15.03 -4.46 -1.88
CA ALA A 485 13.99 -3.90 -2.73
C ALA A 485 12.58 -4.56 -2.56
N PRO A 486 12.44 -5.90 -2.49
CA PRO A 486 11.15 -6.56 -2.25
C PRO A 486 10.46 -6.06 -0.97
N PHE A 487 11.23 -5.79 0.08
CA PHE A 487 10.72 -5.35 1.37
C PHE A 487 10.34 -3.87 1.35
N ALA A 488 11.16 -3.01 0.73
CA ALA A 488 10.81 -1.61 0.55
C ALA A 488 9.51 -1.43 -0.26
N LEU A 489 9.27 -2.32 -1.23
CA LEU A 489 8.06 -2.34 -2.05
C LEU A 489 6.83 -2.85 -1.25
N LEU A 490 6.95 -4.00 -0.59
CA LEU A 490 5.82 -4.61 0.16
C LEU A 490 5.44 -3.84 1.44
N TYR A 491 6.42 -3.23 2.10
CA TYR A 491 6.25 -2.50 3.36
C TYR A 491 6.34 -0.99 3.16
N ALA A 492 5.93 -0.49 1.99
CA ALA A 492 6.01 0.93 1.66
C ALA A 492 5.33 1.86 2.69
N ASN A 493 4.35 1.36 3.45
CA ASN A 493 3.62 2.13 4.47
C ASN A 493 4.22 2.04 5.88
N ASN A 494 5.13 1.09 6.11
CA ASN A 494 5.84 0.95 7.38
C ASN A 494 7.28 0.49 7.12
N VAL A 495 8.19 1.44 6.97
CA VAL A 495 9.60 1.16 6.68
C VAL A 495 10.31 0.40 7.81
N GLU A 496 9.84 0.51 9.04
CA GLU A 496 10.38 -0.21 10.21
C GLU A 496 10.07 -1.72 10.12
N ASP A 497 8.84 -2.07 9.74
CA ASP A 497 8.48 -3.47 9.46
C ASP A 497 9.26 -4.00 8.25
N GLY A 498 9.43 -3.17 7.22
CA GLY A 498 10.24 -3.50 6.04
C GLY A 498 11.71 -3.77 6.40
N PHE A 499 12.29 -2.94 7.26
CA PHE A 499 13.62 -3.15 7.83
C PHE A 499 13.68 -4.45 8.62
N THR A 500 12.73 -4.68 9.52
CA THR A 500 12.68 -5.89 10.36
C THR A 500 12.66 -7.17 9.51
N ALA A 501 11.85 -7.17 8.46
CA ALA A 501 11.72 -8.29 7.54
C ALA A 501 12.98 -8.51 6.71
N ALA A 502 13.55 -7.45 6.15
CA ALA A 502 14.80 -7.52 5.39
C ALA A 502 15.95 -7.99 6.27
N PHE A 503 16.09 -7.43 7.48
CA PHE A 503 17.15 -7.75 8.43
C PHE A 503 17.14 -9.23 8.81
N GLN A 504 15.98 -9.79 9.12
CA GLN A 504 15.87 -11.22 9.47
C GLN A 504 16.10 -12.15 8.27
N LEU A 505 15.67 -11.77 7.06
CA LEU A 505 15.97 -12.57 5.87
C LEU A 505 17.48 -12.60 5.61
N VAL A 506 18.13 -11.43 5.67
CA VAL A 506 19.60 -11.30 5.54
C VAL A 506 20.31 -12.13 6.60
N ASP A 507 19.87 -12.02 7.85
CA ASP A 507 20.46 -12.74 8.97
C ASP A 507 20.35 -14.26 8.81
N LYS A 508 19.20 -14.76 8.36
CA LYS A 508 18.89 -16.19 8.23
C LYS A 508 19.52 -16.85 7.01
N PHE A 509 19.43 -16.24 5.84
CA PHE A 509 19.79 -16.89 4.56
C PHE A 509 21.12 -16.44 3.97
N THR A 510 21.63 -15.28 4.39
CA THR A 510 22.96 -14.78 3.99
C THR A 510 23.84 -14.53 5.21
N PRO A 511 23.97 -15.50 6.14
CA PRO A 511 24.74 -15.29 7.36
C PRO A 511 26.20 -15.02 7.01
N ASP A 512 26.71 -13.90 7.51
CA ASP A 512 28.09 -13.40 7.35
C ASP A 512 28.55 -13.06 5.92
N TYR A 513 27.68 -13.16 4.92
CA TYR A 513 28.00 -12.85 3.51
C TYR A 513 28.37 -11.39 3.26
N PHE A 514 28.03 -10.47 4.16
CA PHE A 514 28.27 -9.04 3.99
C PHE A 514 29.27 -8.47 5.01
N THR A 515 30.01 -9.33 5.71
CA THR A 515 31.05 -8.94 6.68
C THR A 515 32.37 -8.57 6.00
N ARG A 516 33.34 -8.01 6.74
CA ARG A 516 34.72 -7.79 6.26
C ARG A 516 35.38 -9.05 5.68
N HIS A 517 34.98 -10.22 6.17
CA HIS A 517 35.47 -11.53 5.76
C HIS A 517 34.44 -12.29 4.90
N SER A 518 33.53 -11.56 4.23
CA SER A 518 32.42 -12.08 3.40
C SER A 518 32.80 -13.21 2.44
N SER A 519 34.03 -13.17 1.92
CA SER A 519 34.55 -14.17 1.00
C SER A 519 34.40 -15.58 1.57
N HIS A 520 34.70 -15.81 2.84
CA HIS A 520 34.73 -17.17 3.40
C HIS A 520 33.34 -17.80 3.57
N ALA A 521 32.34 -17.04 4.01
CA ALA A 521 30.99 -17.56 4.24
C ALA A 521 30.26 -17.90 2.92
N LEU A 522 30.38 -17.01 1.92
CA LEU A 522 29.82 -17.26 0.60
C LEU A 522 30.60 -18.38 -0.12
N GLU A 523 31.93 -18.37 -0.04
CA GLU A 523 32.78 -19.41 -0.62
C GLU A 523 32.50 -20.79 -0.01
N GLU A 524 32.33 -20.90 1.32
CA GLU A 524 31.89 -22.14 1.98
C GLU A 524 30.57 -22.63 1.37
N SER A 525 29.60 -21.73 1.20
CA SER A 525 28.29 -22.09 0.65
C SER A 525 28.37 -22.52 -0.82
N LEU A 526 29.22 -21.88 -1.63
CA LEU A 526 29.45 -22.25 -3.03
C LEU A 526 30.21 -23.59 -3.17
N LYS A 527 31.20 -23.82 -2.30
CA LYS A 527 31.94 -25.10 -2.22
C LYS A 527 31.03 -26.23 -1.78
N LEU A 528 30.17 -26.00 -0.80
CA LEU A 528 29.14 -26.96 -0.39
C LEU A 528 28.12 -27.18 -1.50
N PHE A 529 27.70 -26.12 -2.20
CA PHE A 529 26.79 -26.25 -3.34
C PHE A 529 27.39 -27.14 -4.43
N SER A 530 28.68 -26.99 -4.74
CA SER A 530 29.41 -27.90 -5.65
C SER A 530 29.29 -29.36 -5.21
N LYS A 531 29.52 -29.63 -3.93
CA LYS A 531 29.41 -30.98 -3.35
C LYS A 531 27.99 -31.54 -3.45
N LEU A 532 26.98 -30.70 -3.22
CA LEU A 532 25.57 -31.08 -3.33
C LEU A 532 25.15 -31.37 -4.78
N ILE A 533 25.73 -30.70 -5.77
CA ILE A 533 25.50 -31.02 -7.19
C ILE A 533 26.04 -32.42 -7.51
N PHE A 534 27.23 -32.78 -7.02
CA PHE A 534 27.77 -34.14 -7.13
C PHE A 534 26.86 -35.18 -6.45
N PHE A 535 26.36 -34.87 -5.25
CA PHE A 535 25.45 -35.76 -4.53
C PHE A 535 24.12 -35.98 -5.27
N HIS A 536 23.53 -34.91 -5.81
CA HIS A 536 22.21 -34.93 -6.42
C HIS A 536 22.22 -35.42 -7.87
N HIS A 537 23.18 -34.96 -8.68
CA HIS A 537 23.25 -35.21 -10.11
C HIS A 537 24.69 -35.26 -10.63
N CYS A 538 25.44 -36.31 -10.26
CA CYS A 538 26.86 -36.50 -10.55
C CYS A 538 27.24 -36.31 -12.04
N ASN A 539 26.44 -36.79 -12.98
CA ASN A 539 26.68 -36.62 -14.42
C ASN A 539 26.76 -35.14 -14.82
N LEU A 540 25.86 -34.33 -14.26
CA LEU A 540 25.81 -32.89 -14.51
C LEU A 540 26.97 -32.20 -13.80
N ALA A 541 27.30 -32.63 -12.57
CA ALA A 541 28.46 -32.13 -11.84
C ALA A 541 29.78 -32.34 -12.62
N ASN A 542 29.98 -33.54 -13.16
CA ASN A 542 31.13 -33.87 -14.00
C ASN A 542 31.16 -33.01 -15.27
N PHE A 543 30.04 -32.91 -15.99
CA PHE A 543 29.94 -32.04 -17.17
C PHE A 543 30.28 -30.58 -16.86
N LEU A 544 29.72 -30.00 -15.78
CA LEU A 544 30.01 -28.63 -15.37
C LEU A 544 31.49 -28.46 -15.04
N ARG A 545 32.09 -29.40 -14.31
CA ARG A 545 33.51 -29.39 -13.94
C ARG A 545 34.43 -29.48 -15.16
N GLU A 546 34.16 -30.37 -16.10
CA GLU A 546 34.93 -30.54 -17.34
C GLU A 546 34.88 -29.29 -18.23
N ASN A 547 33.77 -28.56 -18.20
CA ASN A 547 33.61 -27.28 -18.91
C ASN A 547 34.10 -26.06 -18.11
N GLY A 548 34.73 -26.25 -16.95
CA GLY A 548 35.26 -25.16 -16.11
C GLY A 548 34.19 -24.30 -15.42
N LEU A 549 32.96 -24.81 -15.29
CA LEU A 549 31.81 -24.14 -14.69
C LEU A 549 31.68 -24.51 -13.22
N SER A 550 32.51 -23.91 -12.36
CA SER A 550 32.32 -24.04 -10.91
C SER A 550 31.15 -23.17 -10.44
N PRO A 551 30.44 -23.52 -9.35
CA PRO A 551 29.37 -22.68 -8.82
C PRO A 551 29.77 -21.23 -8.52
N SER A 552 31.04 -20.98 -8.19
CA SER A 552 31.58 -19.62 -8.01
C SER A 552 31.53 -18.76 -9.28
N THR A 553 31.41 -19.36 -10.47
CA THR A 553 31.33 -18.62 -11.74
C THR A 553 29.91 -18.17 -12.09
N PHE A 554 28.87 -18.90 -11.66
CA PHE A 554 27.48 -18.63 -12.07
C PHE A 554 26.49 -18.42 -10.91
N ALA A 555 26.73 -19.03 -9.74
CA ALA A 555 25.77 -19.04 -8.63
C ALA A 555 26.01 -17.96 -7.56
N VAL A 556 27.04 -17.12 -7.72
CA VAL A 556 27.26 -15.94 -6.87
C VAL A 556 26.00 -15.06 -6.80
N PRO A 557 25.41 -14.58 -7.91
CA PRO A 557 24.19 -13.77 -7.86
C PRO A 557 23.00 -14.51 -7.26
N TRP A 558 22.97 -15.84 -7.36
CA TRP A 558 21.90 -16.68 -6.81
C TRP A 558 21.93 -16.68 -5.29
N LEU A 559 23.07 -17.03 -4.70
CA LEU A 559 23.17 -17.18 -3.24
C LEU A 559 23.35 -15.84 -2.53
N LEU A 560 24.16 -14.93 -3.09
CA LEU A 560 24.44 -13.63 -2.46
C LEU A 560 23.18 -12.77 -2.32
N THR A 561 22.28 -12.82 -3.31
CA THR A 561 21.04 -12.02 -3.32
C THR A 561 19.80 -12.86 -3.04
N CYS A 562 19.95 -14.12 -2.60
CA CYS A 562 18.83 -15.04 -2.45
C CYS A 562 17.90 -15.02 -3.69
N TYR A 563 18.49 -15.04 -4.88
CA TYR A 563 17.81 -14.98 -6.17
C TYR A 563 17.06 -13.68 -6.49
N ALA A 564 17.15 -12.65 -5.65
CA ALA A 564 16.47 -11.37 -5.87
C ALA A 564 16.97 -10.66 -7.13
N HIS A 565 18.27 -10.73 -7.43
CA HIS A 565 18.81 -10.17 -8.67
C HIS A 565 18.45 -10.98 -9.92
N VAL A 566 17.97 -12.21 -9.73
CA VAL A 566 17.80 -13.21 -10.79
C VAL A 566 16.35 -13.29 -11.27
N PHE A 567 15.39 -13.33 -10.34
CA PHE A 567 13.97 -13.44 -10.67
C PHE A 567 13.25 -12.09 -10.58
N PRO A 568 12.28 -11.82 -11.48
CA PRO A 568 11.42 -10.65 -11.35
C PRO A 568 10.52 -10.77 -10.12
N PHE A 569 10.03 -9.64 -9.59
CA PHE A 569 9.24 -9.59 -8.35
C PHE A 569 8.05 -10.55 -8.33
N SER A 570 7.34 -10.71 -9.45
CA SER A 570 6.20 -11.64 -9.58
C SER A 570 6.56 -13.09 -9.25
N LYS A 571 7.79 -13.50 -9.57
CA LYS A 571 8.34 -14.83 -9.30
C LYS A 571 9.03 -14.88 -7.94
N LEU A 572 9.84 -13.87 -7.64
CA LEU A 572 10.63 -13.75 -6.42
C LEU A 572 9.77 -13.80 -5.16
N PHE A 573 8.61 -13.14 -5.16
CA PHE A 573 7.74 -13.12 -4.00
C PHE A 573 7.22 -14.52 -3.62
N ASN A 574 6.91 -15.36 -4.62
CA ASN A 574 6.50 -16.74 -4.39
C ASN A 574 7.67 -17.60 -3.88
N ILE A 575 8.89 -17.32 -4.34
CA ILE A 575 10.10 -17.96 -3.82
C ILE A 575 10.29 -17.60 -2.33
N PHE A 576 10.16 -16.32 -1.98
CA PHE A 576 10.33 -15.85 -0.60
C PHE A 576 9.23 -16.35 0.34
N ASP A 577 7.99 -16.52 -0.13
CA ASP A 577 6.92 -17.12 0.66
C ASP A 577 7.28 -18.52 1.19
N GLU A 578 7.90 -19.35 0.34
CA GLU A 578 8.37 -20.68 0.72
C GLU A 578 9.66 -20.60 1.53
N MET A 579 10.65 -19.81 1.10
CA MET A 579 11.93 -19.67 1.82
C MET A 579 11.72 -19.33 3.29
N LEU A 580 10.86 -18.36 3.62
CA LEU A 580 10.63 -17.94 5.00
C LEU A 580 10.13 -19.08 5.92
N ASN A 581 9.53 -20.15 5.35
CA ASN A 581 9.07 -21.34 6.10
C ASN A 581 10.09 -22.47 6.21
N ARG A 582 11.24 -22.36 5.54
CA ARG A 582 12.23 -23.42 5.40
C ARG A 582 13.49 -23.10 6.20
N ALA A 583 14.36 -24.09 6.33
CA ALA A 583 15.66 -23.93 6.99
C ALA A 583 16.59 -22.99 6.21
N SER A 584 17.63 -22.47 6.86
CA SER A 584 18.60 -21.51 6.30
C SER A 584 19.34 -22.00 5.04
N PHE A 585 19.34 -23.31 4.77
CA PHE A 585 19.96 -23.92 3.59
C PHE A 585 19.02 -24.09 2.39
N TYR A 586 17.73 -23.76 2.51
CA TYR A 586 16.78 -23.88 1.41
C TYR A 586 17.19 -23.16 0.11
N PRO A 587 17.90 -22.01 0.12
CA PRO A 587 18.47 -21.43 -1.10
C PRO A 587 19.33 -22.40 -1.91
N LEU A 588 20.06 -23.31 -1.27
CA LEU A 588 20.85 -24.33 -1.96
C LEU A 588 19.96 -25.35 -2.68
N CYS A 589 18.81 -25.72 -2.07
CA CYS A 589 17.83 -26.61 -2.70
C CYS A 589 17.21 -25.98 -3.95
N ILE A 590 16.92 -24.67 -3.92
CA ILE A 590 16.45 -23.94 -5.10
C ILE A 590 17.51 -23.97 -6.21
N GLY A 591 18.79 -23.80 -5.86
CA GLY A 591 19.89 -23.83 -6.82
C GLY A 591 20.03 -25.20 -7.48
N LEU A 592 19.90 -26.28 -6.71
CA LEU A 592 19.89 -27.64 -7.25
C LEU A 592 18.68 -27.88 -8.16
N ALA A 593 17.51 -27.37 -7.78
CA ALA A 593 16.30 -27.49 -8.59
C ALA A 593 16.40 -26.73 -9.91
N ILE A 594 17.03 -25.55 -9.93
CA ILE A 594 17.34 -24.82 -11.17
C ILE A 594 18.20 -25.69 -12.09
N LEU A 595 19.28 -26.27 -11.56
CA LEU A 595 20.17 -27.13 -12.33
C LEU A 595 19.50 -28.41 -12.82
N GLU A 596 18.63 -29.02 -12.01
CA GLU A 596 17.86 -30.20 -12.40
C GLU A 596 16.88 -29.89 -13.54
N LEU A 597 16.17 -28.77 -13.46
CA LEU A 597 15.21 -28.37 -14.50
C LEU A 597 15.88 -27.97 -15.81
N SER A 598 17.09 -27.40 -15.74
CA SER A 598 17.89 -27.07 -16.92
C SER A 598 18.85 -28.18 -17.35
N SER A 599 18.84 -29.35 -16.69
CA SER A 599 19.85 -30.40 -16.88
C SER A 599 19.94 -30.90 -18.32
N THR A 600 18.79 -31.13 -18.96
CA THR A 600 18.73 -31.60 -20.36
C THR A 600 19.42 -30.61 -21.32
N GLU A 601 19.01 -29.34 -21.28
CA GLU A 601 19.60 -28.28 -22.09
C GLU A 601 21.09 -28.06 -21.79
N LEU A 602 21.48 -28.16 -20.51
CA LEU A 602 22.88 -28.03 -20.10
C LEU A 602 23.74 -29.17 -20.62
N MET A 603 23.28 -30.41 -20.52
CA MET A 603 24.03 -31.59 -21.00
C MET A 603 24.11 -31.63 -22.54
N ASP A 604 23.16 -31.02 -23.24
CA ASP A 604 23.19 -30.87 -24.70
C ASP A 604 24.10 -29.73 -25.17
N ALA A 605 24.52 -28.83 -24.27
CA ALA A 605 25.42 -27.73 -24.60
C ALA A 605 26.80 -28.27 -24.98
N LEU A 606 27.29 -27.90 -26.17
CA LEU A 606 28.57 -28.42 -26.69
C LEU A 606 29.79 -27.72 -26.09
N ARG A 607 29.58 -26.54 -25.47
CA ARG A 607 30.64 -25.67 -24.93
C ARG A 607 30.18 -24.92 -23.68
N GLY A 608 31.14 -24.54 -22.84
CA GLY A 608 30.88 -23.79 -21.61
C GLY A 608 30.18 -22.44 -21.81
N ASP A 609 30.37 -21.74 -22.93
CA ASP A 609 29.71 -20.46 -23.21
C ASP A 609 28.21 -20.61 -23.52
N GLU A 610 27.80 -21.73 -24.11
CA GLU A 610 26.38 -22.08 -24.29
C GLU A 610 25.73 -22.39 -22.95
N ALA A 611 26.41 -23.17 -22.10
CA ALA A 611 25.96 -23.47 -20.75
C ALA A 611 25.81 -22.19 -19.88
N PHE A 612 26.74 -21.22 -19.98
CA PHE A 612 26.59 -19.92 -19.30
C PHE A 612 25.34 -19.15 -19.73
N LYS A 613 24.97 -19.20 -21.02
CA LYS A 613 23.74 -18.54 -21.51
C LYS A 613 22.49 -19.19 -20.92
N ILE A 614 22.46 -20.53 -20.85
CA ILE A 614 21.35 -21.27 -20.23
C ILE A 614 21.23 -20.89 -18.75
N LEU A 615 22.35 -20.90 -18.01
CA LEU A 615 22.40 -20.50 -16.60
C LEU A 615 22.06 -19.00 -16.37
N GLY A 616 22.19 -18.16 -17.40
CA GLY A 616 21.76 -16.76 -17.37
C GLY A 616 20.24 -16.57 -17.53
N ASN A 617 19.55 -17.50 -18.21
CA ASN A 617 18.12 -17.41 -18.53
C ASN A 617 17.21 -18.10 -17.49
N VAL A 618 17.75 -18.39 -16.30
CA VAL A 618 17.02 -19.05 -15.20
C VAL A 618 15.73 -18.33 -14.78
N SER A 619 15.60 -17.03 -15.08
CA SER A 619 14.41 -16.24 -14.79
C SER A 619 13.17 -16.71 -15.55
N ASP A 620 13.34 -17.47 -16.65
CA ASP A 620 12.24 -17.97 -17.49
C ASP A 620 11.54 -19.20 -16.89
N LEU A 621 12.19 -19.91 -15.96
CA LEU A 621 11.65 -21.12 -15.32
C LEU A 621 10.29 -20.88 -14.64
N ASP A 622 9.39 -21.88 -14.70
CA ASP A 622 8.13 -21.85 -13.97
C ASP A 622 8.39 -22.03 -12.47
N VAL A 623 8.09 -21.00 -11.69
CA VAL A 623 8.31 -20.98 -10.23
C VAL A 623 7.54 -22.09 -9.52
N SER A 624 6.34 -22.44 -9.99
CA SER A 624 5.53 -23.49 -9.38
C SER A 624 6.19 -24.86 -9.52
N VAL A 625 6.83 -25.11 -10.66
CA VAL A 625 7.60 -26.34 -10.91
C VAL A 625 8.90 -26.28 -10.11
N LEU A 626 9.61 -25.16 -10.16
CA LEU A 626 10.84 -24.93 -9.41
C LEU A 626 10.68 -25.20 -7.91
N LEU A 627 9.65 -24.63 -7.28
CA LEU A 627 9.41 -24.82 -5.85
C LEU A 627 9.03 -26.25 -5.50
N LYS A 628 8.25 -26.93 -6.35
CA LYS A 628 7.93 -28.36 -6.15
C LYS A 628 9.18 -29.24 -6.25
N THR A 629 10.06 -28.97 -7.21
CA THR A 629 11.34 -29.69 -7.33
C THR A 629 12.24 -29.37 -6.15
N SER A 630 12.30 -28.10 -5.71
CA SER A 630 13.06 -27.68 -4.53
C SER A 630 12.60 -28.38 -3.25
N ASP A 631 11.29 -28.52 -3.05
CA ASP A 631 10.72 -29.24 -1.91
C ASP A 631 11.08 -30.73 -1.95
N LYS A 632 11.01 -31.38 -3.11
CA LYS A 632 11.45 -32.77 -3.26
C LYS A 632 12.93 -32.94 -2.91
N ILE A 633 13.78 -32.02 -3.37
CA ILE A 633 15.22 -32.03 -3.06
C ILE A 633 15.42 -31.87 -1.55
N TYR A 634 14.74 -30.90 -0.94
CA TYR A 634 14.78 -30.63 0.50
C TYR A 634 14.37 -31.85 1.34
N GLU A 635 13.42 -32.67 0.86
CA GLU A 635 13.00 -33.90 1.52
C GLU A 635 13.93 -35.09 1.23
N SER A 636 14.63 -35.10 0.09
CA SER A 636 15.41 -36.24 -0.38
C SER A 636 16.87 -36.27 0.09
N ILE A 637 17.47 -35.10 0.36
CA ILE A 637 18.86 -34.98 0.79
C ILE A 637 18.87 -34.90 2.33
N PRO A 638 19.66 -35.75 3.03
CA PRO A 638 19.79 -35.67 4.48
C PRO A 638 20.16 -34.27 4.95
N CYS A 639 19.49 -33.76 5.99
CA CYS A 639 19.62 -32.36 6.37
C CYS A 639 21.07 -32.03 6.78
N SER A 640 21.77 -32.92 7.48
CA SER A 640 23.17 -32.72 7.87
C SER A 640 24.09 -32.43 6.68
N CYS A 641 23.81 -32.94 5.48
CA CYS A 641 24.61 -32.62 4.28
C CYS A 641 24.63 -31.13 3.93
N PHE A 642 23.72 -30.32 4.47
CA PHE A 642 23.65 -28.88 4.27
C PHE A 642 24.34 -28.05 5.37
N PHE A 643 24.98 -28.69 6.35
CA PHE A 643 25.65 -27.99 7.45
C PHE A 643 26.75 -27.05 6.92
N ARG A 644 26.77 -25.83 7.46
CA ARG A 644 27.77 -24.78 7.18
C ARG A 644 28.13 -24.09 8.48
N LYS A 645 29.42 -23.87 8.71
CA LYS A 645 29.91 -23.27 9.94
C LYS A 645 29.43 -21.82 10.10
N HIS A 646 29.44 -21.02 9.04
CA HIS A 646 28.99 -19.63 9.11
C HIS A 646 27.46 -19.50 9.27
N ALA A 647 26.69 -20.57 9.05
CA ALA A 647 25.24 -20.62 9.27
C ALA A 647 24.85 -21.33 10.57
N GLU A 648 25.81 -21.71 11.43
CA GLU A 648 25.60 -22.51 12.64
C GLU A 648 24.58 -21.89 13.60
N LYS A 649 24.54 -20.55 13.71
CA LYS A 649 23.55 -19.83 14.53
C LYS A 649 22.08 -20.12 14.15
N HIS A 650 21.84 -20.55 12.92
CA HIS A 650 20.52 -20.89 12.38
C HIS A 650 20.37 -22.40 12.14
N TRP A 651 21.27 -23.20 12.72
CA TRP A 651 21.24 -24.65 12.63
C TRP A 651 20.43 -25.23 13.80
N GLU A 652 19.23 -25.72 13.48
CA GLU A 652 18.29 -26.28 14.47
C GLU A 652 17.99 -27.77 14.23
N MET A 653 18.67 -28.40 13.25
CA MET A 653 18.29 -29.74 12.75
C MET A 653 18.95 -30.89 13.53
N SER A 654 20.15 -30.68 14.06
CA SER A 654 20.91 -31.68 14.81
C SER A 654 21.84 -31.02 15.81
N GLU A 655 22.10 -31.70 16.94
CA GLU A 655 23.20 -31.32 17.85
C GLU A 655 24.56 -31.59 17.21
N PHE A 656 24.64 -32.59 16.33
CA PHE A 656 25.85 -32.94 15.61
C PHE A 656 26.23 -31.87 14.59
N LYS A 657 27.43 -31.30 14.74
CA LYS A 657 27.97 -30.23 13.90
C LYS A 657 29.10 -30.78 13.05
N LEU A 658 28.84 -30.94 11.76
CA LEU A 658 29.84 -31.43 10.82
C LEU A 658 30.98 -30.43 10.68
N GLN A 659 32.22 -30.91 10.75
CA GLN A 659 33.38 -30.06 10.53
C GLN A 659 34.03 -30.40 9.20
N TYR A 660 34.29 -29.38 8.39
CA TYR A 660 35.20 -29.50 7.26
C TYR A 660 36.55 -28.89 7.64
N SER A 661 37.63 -29.62 7.36
CA SER A 661 38.97 -29.06 7.28
C SER A 661 39.11 -28.22 6.00
N PHE A 662 40.11 -27.34 5.96
CA PHE A 662 40.42 -26.56 4.76
C PHE A 662 40.72 -27.47 3.56
N GLU A 663 41.44 -28.56 3.80
CA GLU A 663 41.80 -29.56 2.77
C GLU A 663 40.56 -30.31 2.25
N GLU A 664 39.61 -30.65 3.11
CA GLU A 664 38.36 -31.31 2.71
C GLU A 664 37.46 -30.38 1.89
N LEU A 665 37.39 -29.10 2.25
CA LEU A 665 36.62 -28.12 1.49
C LEU A 665 37.11 -28.01 0.04
N GLU A 666 38.42 -28.11 -0.19
CA GLU A 666 39.03 -28.07 -1.51
C GLU A 666 38.96 -29.41 -2.25
N ASN A 667 39.33 -30.52 -1.60
CA ASN A 667 39.62 -31.77 -2.29
C ASN A 667 38.45 -32.76 -2.32
N LEU A 668 37.48 -32.67 -1.42
CA LEU A 668 36.35 -33.60 -1.37
C LEU A 668 35.23 -33.14 -2.33
N LEU A 669 34.84 -33.99 -3.26
CA LEU A 669 33.80 -33.70 -4.26
C LEU A 669 32.38 -33.88 -3.73
N VAL A 670 32.20 -34.64 -2.64
CA VAL A 670 30.89 -35.01 -2.09
C VAL A 670 30.65 -34.40 -0.71
N PRO A 671 29.39 -34.30 -0.22
CA PRO A 671 29.14 -33.77 1.11
C PRO A 671 29.49 -34.79 2.19
N LYS A 672 29.74 -34.29 3.41
CA LYS A 672 29.70 -35.11 4.62
C LYS A 672 28.27 -35.34 5.09
N ILE A 673 28.05 -36.39 5.87
CA ILE A 673 26.77 -36.70 6.52
C ILE A 673 27.00 -36.99 8.00
N ALA A 674 26.04 -36.56 8.84
CA ALA A 674 26.02 -36.92 10.24
C ALA A 674 25.71 -38.42 10.40
N PRO A 675 26.40 -39.14 11.29
CA PRO A 675 26.17 -40.58 11.48
C PRO A 675 24.74 -40.93 11.87
N GLU A 676 24.05 -40.07 12.63
CA GLU A 676 22.66 -40.27 13.04
C GLU A 676 21.71 -40.23 11.85
N ASP A 677 21.89 -39.26 10.95
CA ASP A 677 21.12 -39.14 9.71
C ASP A 677 21.34 -40.37 8.82
N TYR A 678 22.61 -40.76 8.63
CA TYR A 678 22.96 -41.92 7.81
C TYR A 678 22.35 -43.22 8.35
N TYR A 679 22.45 -43.42 9.67
CA TYR A 679 21.97 -44.63 10.33
C TYR A 679 20.46 -44.82 10.13
N SER A 680 19.68 -43.73 10.07
CA SER A 680 18.24 -43.79 9.80
C SER A 680 17.89 -44.42 8.43
N TYR A 681 18.69 -44.13 7.39
CA TYR A 681 18.54 -44.74 6.07
C TYR A 681 19.07 -46.17 6.03
N PHE A 682 20.16 -46.44 6.76
CA PHE A 682 20.74 -47.78 6.87
C PHE A 682 19.75 -48.78 7.50
N LEU A 683 19.03 -48.36 8.55
CA LEU A 683 17.97 -49.16 9.18
C LEU A 683 16.79 -49.47 8.24
N LYS A 684 16.45 -48.53 7.35
CA LYS A 684 15.38 -48.70 6.35
C LYS A 684 15.81 -49.50 5.11
N ASN A 685 17.06 -49.98 5.07
CA ASN A 685 17.67 -50.65 3.91
C ASN A 685 17.76 -49.76 2.65
N GLU A 686 17.80 -48.45 2.87
CA GLU A 686 17.90 -47.41 1.84
C GLU A 686 19.34 -46.87 1.69
N ALA A 687 20.29 -47.39 2.48
CA ALA A 687 21.70 -47.02 2.42
C ALA A 687 22.64 -48.23 2.28
N ILE A 688 23.83 -47.97 1.72
CA ILE A 688 24.94 -48.92 1.58
C ILE A 688 26.20 -48.25 2.12
N LEU A 689 26.88 -48.93 3.05
CA LEU A 689 28.12 -48.45 3.65
C LEU A 689 29.31 -49.02 2.87
N VAL A 690 30.20 -48.16 2.41
CA VAL A 690 31.45 -48.52 1.76
C VAL A 690 32.59 -48.27 2.76
N VAL A 691 33.29 -49.33 3.14
CA VAL A 691 34.36 -49.27 4.14
C VAL A 691 35.70 -49.41 3.43
N SER A 692 36.58 -48.43 3.66
CA SER A 692 37.98 -48.45 3.23
C SER A 692 38.80 -49.33 4.19
N GLY A 693 38.65 -50.64 4.08
CA GLY A 693 39.37 -51.66 4.86
C GLY A 693 38.45 -52.60 5.66
N GLY A 694 38.95 -53.80 5.97
CA GLY A 694 38.21 -54.83 6.73
C GLY A 694 37.30 -55.70 5.86
N ASN A 695 36.68 -56.72 6.45
CA ASN A 695 35.75 -57.64 5.77
C ASN A 695 34.44 -57.73 6.57
N SER A 696 33.30 -57.57 5.90
CA SER A 696 31.97 -57.67 6.51
C SER A 696 31.12 -58.73 5.82
N ALA A 697 30.30 -59.43 6.59
CA ALA A 697 29.32 -60.39 6.09
C ALA A 697 27.96 -59.75 5.75
N ASP A 698 27.72 -58.49 6.14
CA ASP A 698 26.47 -57.78 5.83
C ASP A 698 26.50 -57.33 4.36
N PRO A 699 25.54 -57.75 3.51
CA PRO A 699 25.51 -57.37 2.09
C PRO A 699 25.30 -55.87 1.85
N ARG A 700 24.94 -55.09 2.88
CA ARG A 700 24.85 -53.63 2.85
C ARG A 700 26.18 -52.95 3.13
N ILE A 701 27.22 -53.70 3.47
CA ILE A 701 28.58 -53.22 3.74
C ILE A 701 29.51 -53.73 2.66
N ILE A 702 30.08 -52.81 1.88
CA ILE A 702 31.04 -53.12 0.81
C ILE A 702 32.44 -52.76 1.31
N SER A 703 33.25 -53.78 1.51
CA SER A 703 34.66 -53.62 1.84
C SER A 703 35.52 -53.43 0.59
N VAL A 704 36.35 -52.38 0.57
CA VAL A 704 37.30 -52.12 -0.53
C VAL A 704 38.72 -52.27 0.02
N GLU A 705 39.39 -53.39 -0.29
CA GLU A 705 40.58 -53.84 0.45
C GLU A 705 41.94 -53.24 0.02
N LYS A 706 42.14 -52.71 -1.20
CA LYS A 706 43.31 -51.85 -1.53
C LYS A 706 43.30 -51.30 -2.95
N THR A 707 43.88 -50.11 -3.06
CA THR A 707 44.08 -49.25 -4.26
C THR A 707 42.82 -48.74 -4.96
N PRO A 708 42.64 -47.39 -5.05
CA PRO A 708 41.45 -46.78 -5.65
C PRO A 708 41.23 -47.09 -7.14
N SER A 709 42.26 -47.59 -7.84
CA SER A 709 42.22 -48.06 -9.23
C SER A 709 41.50 -49.40 -9.42
N GLU A 710 41.27 -50.16 -8.34
CA GLU A 710 40.66 -51.51 -8.35
C GLU A 710 39.31 -51.54 -7.63
N VAL A 711 38.55 -50.44 -7.65
CA VAL A 711 37.10 -50.57 -7.40
C VAL A 711 36.50 -51.28 -8.62
N ASP A 712 36.58 -52.61 -8.59
CA ASP A 712 36.20 -53.51 -9.65
C ASP A 712 34.75 -53.21 -10.01
N GLU A 713 34.49 -52.78 -11.24
CA GLU A 713 33.13 -52.41 -11.67
C GLU A 713 32.13 -53.54 -11.40
N LYS A 714 32.60 -54.78 -11.37
CA LYS A 714 31.81 -55.96 -11.00
C LYS A 714 31.29 -55.90 -9.57
N THR A 715 32.10 -55.48 -8.60
CA THR A 715 31.71 -55.40 -7.19
C THR A 715 30.68 -54.28 -6.97
N LEU A 716 30.87 -53.13 -7.64
CA LEU A 716 29.90 -52.03 -7.62
C LEU A 716 28.61 -52.36 -8.38
N LYS A 717 28.67 -53.11 -9.50
CA LYS A 717 27.49 -53.55 -10.26
C LYS A 717 26.69 -54.66 -9.57
N GLN A 718 27.33 -55.47 -8.74
CA GLN A 718 26.67 -56.52 -7.94
C GLN A 718 25.92 -55.96 -6.74
N ALA A 719 26.43 -54.88 -6.15
CA ALA A 719 25.68 -54.10 -5.19
C ALA A 719 24.61 -53.30 -5.94
N ASN A 720 23.33 -53.51 -5.65
CA ASN A 720 22.25 -52.70 -6.22
C ASN A 720 22.30 -51.28 -5.63
N LEU A 721 23.23 -50.46 -6.14
CA LEU A 721 23.54 -49.10 -5.67
C LEU A 721 22.50 -48.06 -6.12
N ASP A 722 21.69 -48.40 -7.12
CA ASP A 722 20.76 -47.45 -7.73
C ASP A 722 19.75 -46.91 -6.72
N GLY A 723 19.74 -45.57 -6.59
CA GLY A 723 18.82 -44.84 -5.74
C GLY A 723 19.13 -44.86 -4.24
N LYS A 724 20.10 -45.68 -3.78
CA LYS A 724 20.49 -45.78 -2.37
C LYS A 724 21.46 -44.70 -1.95
N LEU A 725 21.46 -44.37 -0.66
CA LEU A 725 22.44 -43.48 -0.03
C LEU A 725 23.75 -44.25 0.17
N ILE A 726 24.87 -43.71 -0.29
CA ILE A 726 26.17 -44.39 -0.22
C ILE A 726 27.07 -43.66 0.76
N GLY A 727 27.33 -44.29 1.90
CA GLY A 727 28.19 -43.73 2.94
C GLY A 727 29.61 -44.29 2.84
N VAL A 728 30.62 -43.44 2.73
CA VAL A 728 32.03 -43.86 2.72
C VAL A 728 32.65 -43.62 4.09
N ILE A 729 33.33 -44.62 4.63
CA ILE A 729 34.03 -44.55 5.91
C ILE A 729 35.33 -45.36 5.89
N GLY A 730 36.28 -45.02 6.75
CA GLY A 730 37.50 -45.80 6.95
C GLY A 730 38.47 -45.13 7.92
N ASP A 731 39.51 -45.88 8.29
CA ASP A 731 40.50 -45.45 9.29
C ASP A 731 41.49 -44.41 8.74
N ASP A 732 41.66 -44.38 7.42
CA ASP A 732 42.57 -43.48 6.72
C ASP A 732 41.78 -42.42 5.95
N HIS A 733 41.86 -41.19 6.45
CA HIS A 733 41.14 -40.03 5.93
C HIS A 733 41.38 -39.76 4.44
N MET A 734 42.62 -39.88 3.97
CA MET A 734 42.96 -39.66 2.55
C MET A 734 42.41 -40.77 1.66
N LYS A 735 42.38 -42.02 2.14
CA LYS A 735 41.74 -43.11 1.41
C LYS A 735 40.23 -42.91 1.28
N VAL A 736 39.59 -42.42 2.34
CA VAL A 736 38.14 -42.10 2.33
C VAL A 736 37.83 -41.02 1.31
N ILE A 737 38.58 -39.90 1.29
CA ILE A 737 38.39 -38.83 0.30
C ILE A 737 38.57 -39.36 -1.12
N ASN A 738 39.68 -40.07 -1.38
CA ASN A 738 39.99 -40.59 -2.71
C ASN A 738 38.91 -41.56 -3.19
N LEU A 739 38.46 -42.47 -2.33
CA LEU A 739 37.41 -43.43 -2.67
C LEU A 739 36.08 -42.73 -2.97
N ALA A 740 35.67 -41.78 -2.13
CA ALA A 740 34.44 -41.01 -2.34
C ALA A 740 34.47 -40.22 -3.66
N ASN A 741 35.59 -39.58 -3.97
CA ASN A 741 35.78 -38.85 -5.23
C ASN A 741 35.68 -39.79 -6.44
N ILE A 742 36.30 -40.97 -6.39
CA ILE A 742 36.23 -41.93 -7.51
C ILE A 742 34.81 -42.43 -7.75
N LEU A 743 34.04 -42.69 -6.68
CA LEU A 743 32.64 -43.08 -6.83
C LEU A 743 31.83 -41.97 -7.52
N ALA A 744 32.05 -40.71 -7.14
CA ALA A 744 31.41 -39.56 -7.76
C ALA A 744 31.83 -39.36 -9.23
N GLU A 745 33.11 -39.56 -9.55
CA GLU A 745 33.65 -39.49 -10.92
C GLU A 745 33.14 -40.62 -11.82
N LYS A 746 32.91 -41.80 -11.25
CA LYS A 746 32.20 -42.90 -11.91
C LYS A 746 30.68 -42.68 -12.02
N SER A 747 30.22 -41.47 -11.73
CA SER A 747 28.83 -41.05 -11.87
C SER A 747 27.85 -41.86 -11.02
N ILE A 748 28.25 -42.14 -9.78
CA ILE A 748 27.39 -42.71 -8.76
C ILE A 748 26.78 -41.55 -7.94
N ASN A 749 25.44 -41.46 -7.93
CA ASN A 749 24.72 -40.45 -7.15
C ASN A 749 24.65 -40.80 -5.65
N LYS A 750 24.30 -39.81 -4.82
CA LYS A 750 24.08 -39.94 -3.37
C LYS A 750 25.26 -40.49 -2.57
N VAL A 751 26.49 -40.25 -3.06
CA VAL A 751 27.73 -40.58 -2.33
C VAL A 751 28.00 -39.49 -1.29
N CYS A 752 28.29 -39.89 -0.05
CA CYS A 752 28.63 -39.00 1.05
C CYS A 752 29.71 -39.62 1.94
N VAL A 753 30.42 -38.79 2.71
CA VAL A 753 31.42 -39.26 3.68
C VAL A 753 30.84 -39.18 5.09
N LEU A 754 30.92 -40.28 5.85
CA LEU A 754 30.53 -40.27 7.26
C LEU A 754 31.60 -39.56 8.09
N ASP A 755 31.19 -38.63 8.94
CA ASP A 755 32.14 -37.95 9.83
C ASP A 755 32.62 -38.91 10.93
N SER A 756 33.92 -39.15 10.96
CA SER A 756 34.57 -40.23 11.72
C SER A 756 34.58 -40.00 13.24
N THR A 757 34.22 -38.80 13.71
CA THR A 757 34.20 -38.41 15.13
C THR A 757 33.18 -39.20 15.96
N TRP A 758 32.10 -39.69 15.36
CA TRP A 758 31.04 -40.41 16.08
C TRP A 758 31.13 -41.95 15.95
N VAL A 759 31.64 -42.45 14.81
CA VAL A 759 31.58 -43.89 14.49
C VAL A 759 32.54 -44.74 15.33
N LEU A 760 33.64 -44.14 15.81
CA LEU A 760 34.53 -44.80 16.79
C LEU A 760 33.82 -45.12 18.12
N PHE A 761 32.68 -44.48 18.43
CA PHE A 761 32.00 -44.60 19.73
C PHE A 761 30.86 -45.65 19.75
N GLN A 762 30.16 -45.90 18.63
CA GLN A 762 29.00 -46.83 18.61
C GLN A 762 29.18 -48.11 17.78
N PHE A 763 29.96 -48.10 16.71
CA PHE A 763 30.17 -49.35 15.92
C PHE A 763 31.02 -50.40 16.65
N ASN A 764 31.70 -50.00 17.74
CA ASN A 764 32.37 -50.94 18.65
C ASN A 764 31.45 -51.55 19.72
N HIS A 765 30.19 -51.11 19.85
CA HIS A 765 29.33 -51.51 20.97
C HIS A 765 27.99 -52.18 20.60
N ASP A 766 27.42 -51.99 19.40
CA ASP A 766 26.14 -52.62 19.02
C ASP A 766 26.14 -53.27 17.62
N LEU A 767 27.20 -54.01 17.31
CA LEU A 767 27.23 -55.00 16.22
C LEU A 767 27.77 -56.35 16.69
#